data_AF-A0A7W0Y754-F1
#
_entry.id   AF-A0A7W0Y754-F1
#
_cell.length_a   1.000
_cell.length_b   1.000
_cell.length_c   1.000
_cell.angle_alpha   90.00
_cell.angle_beta   90.00
_cell.angle_gamma   90.00
#
_symmetry.space_group_name_H-M   'P 1'
#
loop_
_entity.id
_entity.type
_entity.pdbx_description
1 polymer ?
#
loop_
_entity_poly.entity_id
_entity_poly.type
_entity_poly.pdbx_seq_one_letter_code
_entity_poly.pdbx_strand_id
1 'polypeptide(L)'
;MRATLFALTLGSLLVACGDDGVTRLPDAPPVVPIVDTDGDGVPDDLDNCDQAINAPQVDTDADGMGDACDADDDNDSILDDVDNCRLVANLDQANVDLDFEGDVCDGDLDGDGVTNATDNCQEAANADQANADADAEGDACDADDDNDSILDPMDNCALAPNLDQANVDGDTAGDVCDPDDDNDLIDDSVDNCLLLANPDQTNTDGAADGGDACDDDDDNDTFPDVTDNCPLDMGPQTNSDGDALGDVCDPDDDNDSILDAADNCALVANVSQADLDADALGDACDPDDDNDGDNDVVDNCPTLANADQANSDTDARGDACDNCTTAANPDQANLDSDALGDVCDPDRDGDGVLDAIDNCVNTPNPTQANADGDAFGDACDTGINPSFTGFIVGGGMASAGAGFAGRVSGGPGPVSQVTINLAGIPATATVTKVFLYWGVIGAPHTSVTLNGNAVLGAQIGTTPDTCWSIGTNYLYRGDVTALVAGNGAYTLTNLLSASSGPDGQGASLVAIYTDAADPRTNFIGINDGGLGFSGGSGSTQISGFTVHDGFDRAIVTTLVGDGQPAGDSLVVQTTTFGGGDAYPGAQGTMWDNRIDDATAAISAGATSVTLQVNGFGDCLAWTMGSIVIEGVNEGAVPAVARLAPRSVFDVAPAAPRAPSRSATHEPGTPGFRR
;
A
#
# COMPACT_ATOMS: atom_id res chain seq x y z
N MET A 1 81.23 17.51 37.57
CA MET A 1 81.78 18.86 37.88
C MET A 1 81.35 19.23 39.29
N ARG A 2 82.24 19.87 40.08
CA ARG A 2 82.13 20.29 41.51
C ARG A 2 82.22 19.14 42.52
N ALA A 3 83.39 18.81 43.11
CA ALA A 3 84.23 19.52 44.08
C ALA A 3 83.55 19.76 45.43
N THR A 4 84.03 19.12 46.51
CA THR A 4 84.50 19.79 47.76
C THR A 4 85.38 18.82 48.57
N LEU A 5 86.39 19.40 49.18
CA LEU A 5 87.58 18.88 49.83
C LEU A 5 87.43 19.05 51.35
N PHE A 6 87.83 18.11 52.20
CA PHE A 6 88.22 18.45 53.59
C PHE A 6 89.32 17.52 54.13
N ALA A 7 90.44 18.14 54.47
CA ALA A 7 91.55 17.59 55.23
C ALA A 7 91.48 18.12 56.66
N LEU A 8 91.81 17.29 57.66
CA LEU A 8 92.19 17.76 58.99
C LEU A 8 93.54 17.17 59.39
N THR A 9 94.43 18.06 59.81
CA THR A 9 95.73 17.81 60.45
C THR A 9 95.79 18.62 61.75
N LEU A 10 96.80 18.30 62.56
CA LEU A 10 97.32 18.93 63.78
C LEU A 10 96.91 18.22 65.10
N GLY A 11 97.83 18.00 66.05
CA GLY A 11 99.16 18.60 66.16
C GLY A 11 100.06 17.98 67.23
N SER A 12 101.35 18.12 66.97
CA SER A 12 102.46 17.82 67.87
C SER A 12 102.61 18.93 68.91
N LEU A 13 102.80 18.56 70.19
CA LEU A 13 103.21 19.48 71.24
C LEU A 13 104.65 19.15 71.67
N LEU A 14 105.57 20.06 71.34
CA LEU A 14 106.92 20.12 71.87
C LEU A 14 106.89 20.78 73.26
N VAL A 15 107.53 20.18 74.26
CA VAL A 15 108.04 20.87 75.45
C VAL A 15 109.48 20.42 75.69
N ALA A 16 110.40 21.38 75.76
CA ALA A 16 111.80 21.19 76.12
C ALA A 16 112.22 22.25 77.15
N CYS A 17 113.01 21.81 78.15
CA CYS A 17 114.08 22.49 78.93
C CYS A 17 114.19 21.75 80.29
N GLY A 18 115.32 21.40 80.90
CA GLY A 18 116.75 21.50 80.62
C GLY A 18 117.52 21.00 81.86
N ASP A 19 118.69 20.39 81.60
CA ASP A 19 119.95 20.25 82.35
C ASP A 19 120.09 19.76 83.83
N ASP A 20 121.10 18.88 83.93
CA ASP A 20 122.07 18.60 85.01
C ASP A 20 121.68 17.82 86.28
N GLY A 21 122.11 16.55 86.33
CA GLY A 21 122.25 15.83 87.61
C GLY A 21 122.52 14.33 87.52
N VAL A 22 123.81 13.95 87.47
CA VAL A 22 124.25 12.55 87.66
C VAL A 22 123.94 12.10 89.09
N THR A 23 122.97 11.20 89.26
CA THR A 23 122.88 10.32 90.44
C THR A 23 122.31 8.95 90.08
N ARG A 24 122.85 7.94 90.75
CA ARG A 24 122.76 6.49 90.50
C ARG A 24 121.33 5.93 90.64
N LEU A 25 121.07 4.89 89.84
CA LEU A 25 119.93 3.97 89.91
C LEU A 25 119.73 3.39 91.32
N PRO A 26 118.47 3.22 91.77
CA PRO A 26 118.06 2.11 92.61
C PRO A 26 117.41 0.99 91.75
N ASP A 27 117.62 -0.24 92.19
CA ASP A 27 117.32 -1.50 91.50
C ASP A 27 115.86 -1.67 91.04
N ALA A 28 115.68 -2.34 89.89
CA ALA A 28 114.39 -2.77 89.37
C ALA A 28 113.72 -3.83 90.27
N PRO A 29 112.41 -3.74 90.53
CA PRO A 29 111.64 -4.81 91.17
C PRO A 29 111.55 -6.04 90.23
N PRO A 30 111.37 -7.25 90.79
CA PRO A 30 111.37 -8.49 90.01
C PRO A 30 110.24 -8.51 88.98
N VAL A 31 110.55 -8.94 87.76
CA VAL A 31 109.58 -9.25 86.70
C VAL A 31 108.71 -10.40 87.20
N VAL A 32 107.43 -10.13 87.46
CA VAL A 32 106.40 -11.17 87.58
C VAL A 32 106.21 -11.74 86.17
N PRO A 33 106.22 -13.06 85.95
CA PRO A 33 105.89 -13.60 84.64
C PRO A 33 104.46 -13.17 84.30
N ILE A 34 104.31 -12.45 83.19
CA ILE A 34 103.00 -12.29 82.54
C ILE A 34 102.50 -13.69 82.22
N VAL A 35 101.38 -14.06 82.84
CA VAL A 35 100.66 -15.29 82.53
C VAL A 35 99.62 -14.91 81.50
N ASP A 36 99.58 -15.71 80.46
CA ASP A 36 98.68 -15.63 79.31
C ASP A 36 98.30 -17.10 79.11
N THR A 37 97.17 -17.47 79.71
CA THR A 37 96.77 -18.86 79.95
C THR A 37 96.32 -19.54 78.66
N ASP A 38 95.67 -18.82 77.76
CA ASP A 38 95.16 -19.34 76.50
C ASP A 38 96.07 -19.03 75.29
N GLY A 39 97.03 -18.11 75.44
CA GLY A 39 98.06 -17.81 74.47
C GLY A 39 97.64 -16.84 73.38
N ASP A 40 96.65 -15.99 73.63
CA ASP A 40 96.08 -15.07 72.64
C ASP A 40 96.84 -13.74 72.51
N GLY A 41 97.75 -13.46 73.46
CA GLY A 41 98.57 -12.25 73.51
C GLY A 41 98.08 -11.16 74.46
N VAL A 42 96.97 -11.38 75.17
CA VAL A 42 96.45 -10.56 76.26
C VAL A 42 96.78 -11.23 77.60
N PRO A 43 97.41 -10.55 78.57
CA PRO A 43 97.67 -11.15 79.88
C PRO A 43 96.39 -11.40 80.68
N ASP A 44 96.31 -12.50 81.45
CA ASP A 44 95.12 -12.92 82.21
C ASP A 44 94.46 -11.80 83.06
N ASP A 45 95.22 -10.81 83.54
CA ASP A 45 94.69 -9.71 84.37
C ASP A 45 94.05 -8.56 83.58
N LEU A 46 94.18 -8.59 82.26
CA LEU A 46 93.58 -7.69 81.29
C LEU A 46 92.69 -8.43 80.28
N ASP A 47 92.54 -9.74 80.46
CA ASP A 47 91.83 -10.64 79.56
C ASP A 47 90.39 -10.86 80.04
N ASN A 48 89.41 -10.43 79.24
CA ASN A 48 88.00 -10.65 79.53
C ASN A 48 87.53 -12.10 79.26
N CYS A 49 88.42 -12.96 78.72
CA CYS A 49 88.24 -14.39 78.59
C CYS A 49 89.53 -15.19 78.83
N ASP A 50 90.08 -15.16 80.05
CA ASP A 50 91.38 -15.76 80.43
C ASP A 50 91.59 -17.28 80.13
N GLN A 51 90.58 -18.00 79.65
CA GLN A 51 90.66 -19.41 79.21
C GLN A 51 90.29 -19.62 77.73
N ALA A 52 89.90 -18.59 76.99
CA ALA A 52 89.36 -18.70 75.64
C ALA A 52 89.93 -17.61 74.71
N ILE A 53 90.75 -18.06 73.75
CA ILE A 53 91.54 -17.19 72.85
C ILE A 53 90.66 -16.12 72.20
N ASN A 54 90.82 -14.86 72.60
CA ASN A 54 90.03 -13.74 72.10
C ASN A 54 90.84 -12.44 72.07
N ALA A 55 92.00 -12.46 71.41
CA ALA A 55 92.93 -11.32 71.36
C ALA A 55 92.32 -9.93 71.04
N PRO A 56 91.23 -9.80 70.25
CA PRO A 56 90.56 -8.52 70.05
C PRO A 56 89.80 -7.97 71.28
N GLN A 57 89.50 -8.82 72.28
CA GLN A 57 88.81 -8.50 73.52
C GLN A 57 87.46 -7.83 73.27
N VAL A 58 86.69 -8.41 72.34
CA VAL A 58 85.31 -7.97 72.06
C VAL A 58 84.44 -8.34 73.27
N ASP A 59 83.55 -7.43 73.62
CA ASP A 59 82.63 -7.45 74.76
C ASP A 59 81.44 -6.60 74.31
N THR A 60 80.47 -7.25 73.67
CA THR A 60 79.40 -6.61 72.89
C THR A 60 78.42 -5.87 73.80
N ASP A 61 78.10 -6.42 74.96
CA ASP A 61 77.21 -5.82 75.96
C ASP A 61 77.91 -5.01 77.06
N ALA A 62 79.25 -5.06 77.10
CA ALA A 62 80.10 -4.41 78.09
C ALA A 62 79.84 -4.86 79.54
N ASP A 63 79.45 -6.13 79.76
CA ASP A 63 79.23 -6.70 81.09
C ASP A 63 80.55 -7.07 81.81
N GLY A 64 81.64 -7.15 81.03
CA GLY A 64 82.99 -7.45 81.48
C GLY A 64 83.44 -8.89 81.22
N MET A 65 82.57 -9.75 80.67
CA MET A 65 82.91 -11.00 80.01
C MET A 65 83.08 -10.73 78.51
N GLY A 66 84.01 -11.41 77.84
CA GLY A 66 84.14 -11.25 76.38
C GLY A 66 83.24 -12.20 75.62
N ASP A 67 82.87 -11.84 74.38
CA ASP A 67 82.01 -12.65 73.49
C ASP A 67 82.52 -14.09 73.25
N ALA A 68 83.79 -14.36 73.54
CA ALA A 68 84.37 -15.70 73.40
C ALA A 68 84.06 -16.64 74.58
N CYS A 69 83.59 -16.09 75.70
CA CYS A 69 83.32 -16.80 76.93
C CYS A 69 82.03 -16.39 77.64
N ASP A 70 81.31 -15.40 77.10
CA ASP A 70 79.92 -15.13 77.44
C ASP A 70 78.99 -16.23 76.88
N ALA A 71 77.79 -16.35 77.44
CA ALA A 71 76.74 -17.24 76.96
C ALA A 71 75.52 -16.48 76.41
N ASP A 72 75.56 -15.15 76.51
CA ASP A 72 74.55 -14.18 76.05
C ASP A 72 75.32 -12.90 75.67
N ASP A 73 75.99 -12.94 74.51
CA ASP A 73 76.97 -11.92 74.08
C ASP A 73 76.39 -10.48 74.04
N ASP A 74 75.07 -10.32 73.89
CA ASP A 74 74.40 -9.01 73.79
C ASP A 74 73.42 -8.69 74.94
N ASN A 75 73.30 -9.60 75.91
CA ASN A 75 72.50 -9.49 77.14
C ASN A 75 71.00 -9.24 76.91
N ASP A 76 70.43 -9.79 75.83
CA ASP A 76 69.01 -9.67 75.52
C ASP A 76 68.12 -10.71 76.21
N SER A 77 68.72 -11.62 76.99
CA SER A 77 68.12 -12.76 77.70
C SER A 77 67.84 -14.01 76.86
N ILE A 78 68.30 -14.05 75.60
CA ILE A 78 68.35 -15.22 74.74
C ILE A 78 69.80 -15.72 74.70
N LEU A 79 70.02 -17.03 74.84
CA LEU A 79 71.38 -17.57 74.87
C LEU A 79 71.93 -17.73 73.45
N ASP A 80 73.24 -17.57 73.26
CA ASP A 80 73.90 -17.62 71.95
C ASP A 80 73.61 -18.87 71.10
N ASP A 81 73.24 -19.99 71.72
CA ASP A 81 72.95 -21.26 71.03
C ASP A 81 71.55 -21.32 70.41
N VAL A 82 70.68 -20.38 70.78
CA VAL A 82 69.31 -20.23 70.28
C VAL A 82 69.04 -18.83 69.72
N ASP A 83 69.91 -17.86 69.98
CA ASP A 83 69.80 -16.49 69.50
C ASP A 83 70.10 -16.38 68.00
N ASN A 84 69.11 -15.90 67.23
CA ASN A 84 69.26 -15.64 65.80
C ASN A 84 69.97 -14.31 65.48
N CYS A 85 70.24 -13.45 66.47
CA CYS A 85 71.07 -12.26 66.36
C CYS A 85 72.07 -12.12 67.51
N ARG A 86 72.90 -13.15 67.75
CA ARG A 86 73.88 -13.24 68.86
C ARG A 86 74.54 -11.93 69.37
N LEU A 87 74.83 -10.97 68.50
CA LEU A 87 75.55 -9.74 68.86
C LEU A 87 74.66 -8.48 68.86
N VAL A 88 73.34 -8.62 68.66
CA VAL A 88 72.37 -7.52 68.53
C VAL A 88 71.04 -7.89 69.18
N ALA A 89 70.82 -7.33 70.38
CA ALA A 89 69.69 -7.67 71.22
C ALA A 89 68.32 -7.62 70.51
N ASN A 90 67.63 -8.76 70.45
CA ASN A 90 66.33 -8.96 69.82
C ASN A 90 65.49 -10.04 70.55
N LEU A 91 65.01 -9.71 71.75
CA LEU A 91 64.20 -10.60 72.60
C LEU A 91 62.97 -11.25 71.93
N ASP A 92 62.42 -10.67 70.87
CA ASP A 92 61.29 -11.24 70.12
C ASP A 92 61.69 -12.31 69.11
N GLN A 93 62.98 -12.40 68.76
CA GLN A 93 63.56 -13.37 67.82
C GLN A 93 62.80 -13.41 66.49
N ALA A 94 62.35 -12.23 66.04
CA ALA A 94 61.65 -12.09 64.78
C ALA A 94 62.58 -12.51 63.61
N ASN A 95 62.00 -13.21 62.64
CA ASN A 95 62.69 -13.78 61.49
C ASN A 95 61.63 -13.97 60.37
N VAL A 96 61.57 -13.03 59.43
CA VAL A 96 60.57 -12.98 58.35
C VAL A 96 60.80 -14.07 57.30
N ASP A 97 62.04 -14.28 56.86
CA ASP A 97 62.39 -15.22 55.78
C ASP A 97 62.68 -16.67 56.27
N LEU A 98 62.75 -16.83 57.59
CA LEU A 98 63.07 -18.06 58.32
C LEU A 98 64.44 -18.65 58.02
N ASP A 99 65.43 -17.80 57.75
CA ASP A 99 66.82 -18.21 57.58
C ASP A 99 67.56 -18.39 58.93
N PHE A 100 68.90 -18.30 58.95
CA PHE A 100 69.67 -18.46 60.19
C PHE A 100 69.93 -17.15 60.94
N GLU A 101 69.67 -16.00 60.32
CA GLU A 101 69.80 -14.65 60.88
C GLU A 101 68.42 -14.17 61.38
N GLY A 102 68.36 -13.18 62.25
CA GLY A 102 67.11 -12.59 62.73
C GLY A 102 66.91 -11.19 62.16
N ASP A 103 65.67 -10.69 62.13
CA ASP A 103 65.28 -9.46 61.44
C ASP A 103 66.18 -8.25 61.75
N VAL A 104 66.66 -8.15 62.99
CA VAL A 104 67.44 -7.01 63.49
C VAL A 104 68.90 -7.04 63.00
N CYS A 105 69.43 -8.22 62.71
CA CYS A 105 70.79 -8.42 62.20
C CYS A 105 70.83 -8.79 60.72
N ASP A 106 69.69 -9.12 60.12
CA ASP A 106 69.59 -9.47 58.71
C ASP A 106 69.79 -8.27 57.78
N GLY A 107 70.55 -8.49 56.70
CA GLY A 107 70.75 -7.53 55.62
C GLY A 107 69.70 -7.60 54.50
N ASP A 108 68.88 -8.65 54.49
CA ASP A 108 67.89 -9.03 53.47
C ASP A 108 66.72 -9.73 54.19
N LEU A 109 65.84 -8.93 54.77
CA LEU A 109 64.86 -9.31 55.79
C LEU A 109 63.86 -10.38 55.31
N ASP A 110 63.52 -10.39 54.03
CA ASP A 110 62.57 -11.34 53.43
C ASP A 110 63.24 -12.39 52.50
N GLY A 111 64.57 -12.32 52.36
CA GLY A 111 65.38 -13.31 51.66
C GLY A 111 65.17 -13.34 50.15
N ASP A 112 64.69 -12.26 49.54
CA ASP A 112 64.40 -12.19 48.11
C ASP A 112 65.63 -11.87 47.22
N GLY A 113 66.74 -11.49 47.87
CA GLY A 113 68.00 -11.14 47.22
C GLY A 113 68.22 -9.64 47.03
N VAL A 114 67.31 -8.79 47.51
CA VAL A 114 67.39 -7.33 47.55
C VAL A 114 67.68 -6.88 48.98
N THR A 115 68.74 -6.09 49.19
CA THR A 115 69.07 -5.66 50.55
C THR A 115 68.02 -4.69 51.10
N ASN A 116 67.74 -4.74 52.41
CA ASN A 116 66.79 -3.86 53.13
C ASN A 116 66.91 -2.36 52.78
N ALA A 117 68.12 -1.89 52.45
CA ALA A 117 68.38 -0.49 52.12
C ALA A 117 67.90 -0.05 50.72
N THR A 118 67.66 -1.01 49.82
CA THR A 118 67.20 -0.80 48.44
C THR A 118 65.85 -1.44 48.17
N ASP A 119 65.36 -2.22 49.12
CA ASP A 119 64.12 -2.96 49.04
C ASP A 119 62.91 -2.05 49.32
N ASN A 120 61.99 -1.96 48.36
CA ASN A 120 60.73 -1.25 48.47
C ASN A 120 59.63 -2.04 49.20
N CYS A 121 59.85 -3.32 49.51
CA CYS A 121 58.97 -4.17 50.31
C CYS A 121 59.74 -5.04 51.32
N GLN A 122 60.41 -4.41 52.28
CA GLN A 122 61.31 -5.05 53.27
C GLN A 122 60.79 -6.32 53.97
N GLU A 123 59.47 -6.52 54.11
CA GLU A 123 58.90 -7.69 54.79
C GLU A 123 58.20 -8.67 53.81
N ALA A 124 58.27 -8.44 52.49
CA ALA A 124 57.50 -9.15 51.48
C ALA A 124 58.28 -9.35 50.16
N ALA A 125 58.81 -10.57 49.99
CA ALA A 125 59.72 -10.91 48.90
C ALA A 125 59.21 -10.51 47.50
N ASN A 126 59.93 -9.60 46.85
CA ASN A 126 59.64 -9.05 45.53
C ASN A 126 60.94 -8.69 44.76
N ALA A 127 61.71 -9.71 44.40
CA ALA A 127 63.02 -9.54 43.79
C ALA A 127 63.05 -8.73 42.47
N ASP A 128 61.90 -8.51 41.83
CA ASP A 128 61.74 -7.65 40.66
C ASP A 128 61.58 -6.16 41.00
N GLN A 129 61.27 -5.84 42.26
CA GLN A 129 61.09 -4.49 42.81
C GLN A 129 60.09 -3.68 41.98
N ALA A 130 59.01 -4.34 41.56
CA ALA A 130 57.92 -3.70 40.85
C ALA A 130 57.27 -2.62 41.75
N ASN A 131 56.89 -1.52 41.11
CA ASN A 131 56.36 -0.31 41.73
C ASN A 131 55.69 0.50 40.61
N ALA A 132 54.41 0.25 40.36
CA ALA A 132 53.69 0.77 39.21
C ALA A 132 53.46 2.29 39.28
N ASP A 133 53.22 2.84 40.47
CA ASP A 133 52.97 4.26 40.70
C ASP A 133 54.23 5.10 41.05
N ALA A 134 55.33 4.40 41.32
CA ALA A 134 56.62 4.93 41.76
C ALA A 134 56.60 5.65 43.13
N ASP A 135 55.80 5.20 44.09
CA ASP A 135 55.83 5.70 45.46
C ASP A 135 56.91 5.02 46.35
N ALA A 136 56.73 5.05 47.68
CA ALA A 136 57.71 4.51 48.61
C ALA A 136 57.56 3.01 48.86
N GLU A 137 56.36 2.48 48.65
CA GLU A 137 56.00 1.08 48.75
C GLU A 137 56.20 0.41 47.35
N GLY A 138 56.20 -0.92 47.27
CA GLY A 138 56.25 -1.64 45.99
C GLY A 138 55.01 -2.53 45.82
N ASP A 139 54.74 -3.01 44.61
CA ASP A 139 53.49 -3.73 44.28
C ASP A 139 53.22 -4.97 45.18
N ALA A 140 54.25 -5.52 45.83
CA ALA A 140 54.08 -6.67 46.72
C ALA A 140 53.57 -6.29 48.14
N CYS A 141 53.65 -5.03 48.51
CA CYS A 141 53.35 -4.51 49.85
C CYS A 141 52.53 -3.21 49.86
N ASP A 142 52.27 -2.63 48.69
CA ASP A 142 51.25 -1.62 48.49
C ASP A 142 49.85 -2.28 48.46
N ALA A 143 48.81 -1.49 48.69
CA ALA A 143 47.41 -1.92 48.67
C ALA A 143 46.60 -1.20 47.57
N ASP A 144 47.27 -0.33 46.81
CA ASP A 144 46.78 0.50 45.72
C ASP A 144 47.99 0.73 44.78
N ASP A 145 48.43 -0.34 44.11
CA ASP A 145 49.74 -0.40 43.41
C ASP A 145 49.93 0.71 42.34
N ASP A 146 48.83 1.27 41.83
CA ASP A 146 48.82 2.33 40.82
C ASP A 146 48.36 3.72 41.34
N ASN A 147 47.96 3.79 42.61
CA ASN A 147 47.54 4.98 43.34
C ASN A 147 46.38 5.76 42.70
N ASP A 148 45.46 5.06 42.03
CA ASP A 148 44.28 5.65 41.40
C ASP A 148 43.12 5.91 42.38
N SER A 149 43.27 5.47 43.64
CA SER A 149 42.30 5.50 44.75
C SER A 149 41.32 4.33 44.83
N ILE A 150 41.48 3.30 44.00
CA ILE A 150 40.78 2.01 44.06
C ILE A 150 41.77 0.96 44.54
N LEU A 151 41.47 0.30 45.67
CA LEU A 151 42.38 -0.72 46.21
C LEU A 151 42.38 -1.98 45.32
N ASP A 152 43.53 -2.63 45.13
CA ASP A 152 43.72 -3.77 44.19
C ASP A 152 42.62 -4.84 44.23
N PRO A 153 42.06 -5.25 45.40
CA PRO A 153 41.00 -6.26 45.44
C PRO A 153 39.67 -5.82 44.80
N MET A 154 39.50 -4.53 44.52
CA MET A 154 38.34 -3.92 43.87
C MET A 154 38.70 -3.29 42.52
N ASP A 155 39.97 -3.35 42.15
CA ASP A 155 40.51 -2.75 40.94
C ASP A 155 40.55 -3.78 39.80
N ASN A 156 39.92 -3.47 38.67
CA ASN A 156 40.00 -4.29 37.47
C ASN A 156 41.27 -4.05 36.64
N CYS A 157 42.10 -3.07 37.00
CA CYS A 157 43.43 -2.80 36.45
C CYS A 157 44.44 -2.38 37.52
N ALA A 158 44.64 -3.20 38.56
CA ALA A 158 45.48 -2.91 39.73
C ALA A 158 46.89 -2.29 39.48
N LEU A 159 47.48 -2.41 38.29
CA LEU A 159 48.81 -1.85 37.98
C LEU A 159 48.75 -0.64 37.02
N ALA A 160 47.56 -0.15 36.67
CA ALA A 160 47.35 0.85 35.62
C ALA A 160 46.16 1.78 35.95
N PRO A 161 46.41 3.07 36.28
CA PRO A 161 45.39 3.92 36.89
C PRO A 161 44.13 4.09 36.05
N ASN A 162 42.97 3.68 36.57
CA ASN A 162 41.69 3.71 35.87
C ASN A 162 40.49 3.95 36.82
N LEU A 163 40.46 5.13 37.45
CA LEU A 163 39.45 5.52 38.44
C LEU A 163 37.96 5.33 38.01
N ASP A 164 37.66 5.31 36.71
CA ASP A 164 36.30 5.06 36.21
C ASP A 164 35.93 3.56 36.15
N GLN A 165 36.92 2.67 36.27
CA GLN A 165 36.80 1.22 36.26
C GLN A 165 35.99 0.74 35.03
N ALA A 166 36.23 1.39 33.89
CA ALA A 166 35.61 1.03 32.63
C ALA A 166 36.01 -0.41 32.24
N ASN A 167 35.04 -1.13 31.69
CA ASN A 167 35.11 -2.55 31.36
C ASN A 167 33.93 -2.84 30.42
N VAL A 168 34.18 -2.68 29.12
CA VAL A 168 33.15 -2.74 28.05
C VAL A 168 32.55 -4.14 27.92
N ASP A 169 33.37 -5.17 27.97
CA ASP A 169 32.99 -6.56 27.72
C ASP A 169 32.53 -7.35 28.97
N GLY A 170 32.79 -6.79 30.14
CA GLY A 170 32.45 -7.35 31.45
C GLY A 170 33.42 -8.44 31.94
N ASP A 171 34.64 -8.54 31.41
CA ASP A 171 35.59 -9.57 31.80
C ASP A 171 36.37 -9.23 33.10
N THR A 172 37.51 -9.88 33.34
CA THR A 172 38.31 -9.62 34.55
C THR A 172 39.25 -8.41 34.46
N ALA A 173 39.67 -8.01 33.26
CA ALA A 173 40.49 -6.82 33.03
C ALA A 173 39.57 -5.61 32.81
N GLY A 174 40.03 -4.40 33.10
CA GLY A 174 39.37 -3.16 32.68
C GLY A 174 39.98 -2.62 31.39
N ASP A 175 39.28 -1.70 30.74
CA ASP A 175 39.65 -1.16 29.41
C ASP A 175 41.09 -0.57 29.34
N VAL A 176 41.66 -0.19 30.49
CA VAL A 176 43.02 0.39 30.53
C VAL A 176 44.12 -0.69 30.44
N CYS A 177 43.81 -1.91 30.84
CA CYS A 177 44.75 -3.03 30.94
C CYS A 177 44.32 -4.28 30.17
N ASP A 178 43.16 -4.23 29.52
CA ASP A 178 42.74 -5.19 28.53
C ASP A 178 43.44 -4.89 27.18
N PRO A 179 43.94 -5.90 26.45
CA PRO A 179 44.39 -5.71 25.07
C PRO A 179 43.29 -5.79 24.00
N ASP A 180 42.05 -6.15 24.37
CA ASP A 180 40.88 -6.34 23.51
C ASP A 180 39.61 -5.91 24.29
N ASP A 181 39.41 -4.60 24.42
CA ASP A 181 38.41 -3.98 25.32
C ASP A 181 36.96 -4.47 25.10
N ASP A 182 36.61 -4.84 23.86
CA ASP A 182 35.26 -5.29 23.49
C ASP A 182 35.15 -6.80 23.19
N ASN A 183 36.27 -7.50 23.29
CA ASN A 183 36.42 -8.95 23.20
C ASN A 183 35.94 -9.54 21.85
N ASP A 184 36.18 -8.81 20.76
CA ASP A 184 35.78 -9.18 19.40
C ASP A 184 36.83 -10.01 18.64
N LEU A 185 37.97 -10.27 19.29
CA LEU A 185 39.17 -10.98 18.81
C LEU A 185 40.14 -10.13 17.98
N ILE A 186 40.00 -8.81 17.99
CA ILE A 186 40.88 -7.85 17.33
C ILE A 186 41.54 -6.97 18.39
N ASP A 187 42.86 -7.13 18.60
CA ASP A 187 43.59 -6.29 19.57
C ASP A 187 43.40 -4.78 19.32
N ASP A 188 43.23 -3.96 20.38
CA ASP A 188 42.94 -2.51 20.28
C ASP A 188 43.90 -1.72 19.37
N SER A 189 45.13 -2.23 19.24
CA SER A 189 46.17 -1.61 18.41
C SER A 189 45.90 -1.64 16.91
N VAL A 190 45.01 -2.52 16.47
CA VAL A 190 44.59 -2.69 15.07
C VAL A 190 43.07 -2.57 14.90
N ASP A 191 42.33 -2.62 15.99
CA ASP A 191 40.89 -2.41 16.00
C ASP A 191 40.53 -0.98 15.55
N ASN A 192 39.60 -0.87 14.60
CA ASN A 192 39.04 0.40 14.16
C ASN A 192 37.80 0.83 14.96
N CYS A 193 37.31 0.02 15.92
CA CYS A 193 36.22 0.34 16.84
C CYS A 193 36.42 -0.20 18.26
N LEU A 194 37.47 0.27 18.94
CA LEU A 194 37.97 -0.17 20.27
C LEU A 194 36.93 -0.56 21.34
N LEU A 195 35.74 0.04 21.35
CA LEU A 195 34.73 -0.17 22.41
C LEU A 195 33.45 -0.85 21.90
N LEU A 196 33.46 -1.34 20.65
CA LEU A 196 32.28 -1.90 20.01
C LEU A 196 32.64 -3.00 19.01
N ALA A 197 32.38 -4.23 19.44
CA ALA A 197 32.77 -5.44 18.73
C ALA A 197 32.36 -5.43 17.25
N ASN A 198 33.35 -5.44 16.37
CA ASN A 198 33.22 -5.46 14.92
C ASN A 198 34.31 -6.34 14.26
N PRO A 199 34.21 -7.68 14.36
CA PRO A 199 35.26 -8.59 13.93
C PRO A 199 35.60 -8.55 12.43
N ASP A 200 34.76 -7.93 11.60
CA ASP A 200 34.98 -7.75 10.17
C ASP A 200 35.77 -6.47 9.83
N GLN A 201 35.90 -5.54 10.77
CA GLN A 201 36.72 -4.33 10.67
C GLN A 201 36.38 -3.53 9.40
N THR A 202 35.10 -3.51 9.03
CA THR A 202 34.65 -2.73 7.86
C THR A 202 34.82 -1.24 8.13
N ASN A 203 35.18 -0.53 7.09
CA ASN A 203 35.38 0.92 7.08
C ASN A 203 35.15 1.33 5.61
N THR A 204 33.94 1.79 5.34
CA THR A 204 33.39 1.97 3.99
C THR A 204 34.07 3.13 3.26
N ASP A 205 34.34 4.23 3.95
CA ASP A 205 34.93 5.43 3.38
C ASP A 205 36.47 5.55 3.54
N GLY A 206 37.06 4.73 4.41
CA GLY A 206 38.47 4.71 4.75
C GLY A 206 38.93 5.87 5.65
N ALA A 207 38.02 6.56 6.34
CA ALA A 207 38.37 7.68 7.21
C ALA A 207 38.91 7.22 8.57
N ALA A 208 39.31 8.19 9.39
CA ALA A 208 40.13 7.98 10.59
C ALA A 208 39.31 8.13 11.90
N ASP A 209 38.00 8.23 11.76
CA ASP A 209 36.94 8.36 12.75
C ASP A 209 36.52 7.00 13.33
N GLY A 210 36.71 5.91 12.60
CA GLY A 210 36.39 4.56 13.09
C GLY A 210 36.23 3.55 11.97
N GLY A 211 35.70 2.37 12.28
CA GLY A 211 35.03 1.51 11.31
C GLY A 211 33.52 1.71 11.35
N ASP A 212 32.80 1.04 10.45
CA ASP A 212 31.34 1.23 10.25
C ASP A 212 30.51 0.95 11.53
N ALA A 213 31.06 0.22 12.49
CA ALA A 213 30.35 -0.05 13.74
C ALA A 213 30.27 1.19 14.65
N CYS A 214 31.29 2.05 14.61
CA CYS A 214 31.48 3.17 15.52
C CYS A 214 31.61 4.53 14.83
N ASP A 215 31.52 4.56 13.50
CA ASP A 215 31.24 5.75 12.72
C ASP A 215 29.74 6.07 12.74
N ASP A 216 29.38 7.35 12.61
CA ASP A 216 27.98 7.80 12.53
C ASP A 216 27.58 8.15 11.07
N ASP A 217 28.52 8.11 10.13
CA ASP A 217 28.40 8.49 8.70
C ASP A 217 29.35 7.60 7.86
N ASP A 218 28.98 6.33 7.70
CA ASP A 218 29.84 5.24 7.18
C ASP A 218 30.44 5.51 5.79
N ASP A 219 29.73 6.24 4.93
CA ASP A 219 30.16 6.58 3.57
C ASP A 219 30.64 8.04 3.39
N ASN A 220 30.53 8.83 4.47
CA ASN A 220 30.94 10.22 4.58
C ASN A 220 30.30 11.14 3.52
N ASP A 221 29.04 10.87 3.14
CA ASP A 221 28.27 11.65 2.16
C ASP A 221 27.59 12.91 2.74
N THR A 222 27.76 13.15 4.04
CA THR A 222 27.20 14.21 4.90
C THR A 222 25.84 13.93 5.53
N PHE A 223 25.23 12.78 5.25
CA PHE A 223 24.02 12.30 5.89
C PHE A 223 24.39 11.19 6.89
N PRO A 224 24.22 11.41 8.20
CA PRO A 224 24.48 10.37 9.19
C PRO A 224 23.59 9.13 8.96
N ASP A 225 24.09 7.92 9.23
CA ASP A 225 23.45 6.63 8.89
C ASP A 225 21.99 6.54 9.36
N VAL A 226 21.68 7.14 10.50
CA VAL A 226 20.32 7.17 11.08
C VAL A 226 19.30 7.93 10.23
N THR A 227 19.78 8.73 9.29
CA THR A 227 19.00 9.54 8.35
C THR A 227 19.32 9.28 6.89
N ASP A 228 20.34 8.47 6.63
CA ASP A 228 20.79 8.08 5.29
C ASP A 228 19.94 6.90 4.77
N ASN A 229 19.41 7.04 3.57
CA ASN A 229 18.69 5.98 2.87
C ASN A 229 19.61 5.02 2.08
N CYS A 230 20.90 5.30 2.02
CA CYS A 230 21.97 4.47 1.49
C CYS A 230 23.26 4.58 2.32
N PRO A 231 23.29 4.14 3.60
CA PRO A 231 24.39 4.42 4.53
C PRO A 231 25.80 3.98 4.09
N LEU A 232 25.91 3.08 3.10
CA LEU A 232 27.19 2.55 2.63
C LEU A 232 27.58 3.03 1.23
N ASP A 233 26.75 3.86 0.59
CA ASP A 233 26.86 4.22 -0.82
C ASP A 233 26.71 5.73 -1.03
N MET A 234 27.84 6.43 -1.04
CA MET A 234 27.91 7.89 -1.11
C MET A 234 27.05 8.49 -2.24
N GLY A 235 26.09 9.35 -1.88
CA GLY A 235 25.29 10.02 -2.89
C GLY A 235 24.23 11.00 -2.39
N PRO A 236 23.25 11.36 -3.24
CA PRO A 236 22.10 12.14 -2.82
C PRO A 236 21.03 11.23 -2.20
N GLN A 237 20.26 11.79 -1.26
CA GLN A 237 19.09 11.15 -0.63
C GLN A 237 17.84 11.13 -1.55
N THR A 238 18.02 10.90 -2.86
CA THR A 238 16.90 10.68 -3.77
C THR A 238 16.35 9.27 -3.56
N ASN A 239 15.04 9.13 -3.76
CA ASN A 239 14.28 7.91 -3.50
C ASN A 239 12.97 8.04 -4.30
N SER A 240 12.94 7.41 -5.47
CA SER A 240 11.94 7.64 -6.50
C SER A 240 10.64 6.86 -6.26
N ASP A 241 10.71 5.75 -5.52
CA ASP A 241 9.59 4.86 -5.20
C ASP A 241 9.01 5.01 -3.78
N GLY A 242 9.72 5.71 -2.89
CA GLY A 242 9.36 5.94 -1.50
C GLY A 242 9.72 4.79 -0.55
N ASP A 243 10.56 3.83 -0.94
CA ASP A 243 10.89 2.67 -0.10
C ASP A 243 12.01 2.96 0.93
N ALA A 244 12.63 1.92 1.50
CA ALA A 244 13.67 2.08 2.50
C ALA A 244 15.06 2.37 1.92
N LEU A 245 15.31 2.05 0.65
CA LEU A 245 16.56 2.28 -0.06
C LEU A 245 16.48 3.60 -0.84
N GLY A 246 17.59 4.30 -0.96
CA GLY A 246 17.71 5.43 -1.89
C GLY A 246 18.12 4.98 -3.29
N ASP A 247 17.93 5.83 -4.29
CA ASP A 247 18.23 5.52 -5.70
C ASP A 247 19.70 5.11 -5.95
N VAL A 248 20.61 5.40 -5.00
CA VAL A 248 22.03 5.08 -5.16
C VAL A 248 22.30 3.59 -4.87
N CYS A 249 21.53 3.00 -3.97
CA CYS A 249 21.69 1.64 -3.46
C CYS A 249 20.48 0.75 -3.75
N ASP A 250 19.43 1.29 -4.35
CA ASP A 250 18.30 0.55 -4.89
C ASP A 250 18.66 -0.03 -6.27
N PRO A 251 18.41 -1.33 -6.54
CA PRO A 251 18.57 -1.91 -7.87
C PRO A 251 17.36 -1.70 -8.82
N ASP A 252 16.26 -1.12 -8.34
CA ASP A 252 14.99 -0.86 -9.04
C ASP A 252 14.37 0.45 -8.51
N ASP A 253 14.96 1.58 -8.92
CA ASP A 253 14.74 2.92 -8.32
C ASP A 253 13.26 3.36 -8.27
N ASP A 254 12.43 2.89 -9.21
CA ASP A 254 11.00 3.25 -9.31
C ASP A 254 10.03 2.09 -8.99
N ASN A 255 10.58 0.93 -8.66
CA ASN A 255 9.89 -0.28 -8.22
C ASN A 255 8.84 -0.79 -9.22
N ASP A 256 9.08 -0.62 -10.52
CA ASP A 256 8.22 -1.12 -11.59
C ASP A 256 8.48 -2.59 -11.97
N SER A 257 9.44 -3.23 -11.29
CA SER A 257 9.92 -4.60 -11.50
C SER A 257 10.91 -4.77 -12.66
N ILE A 258 11.41 -3.69 -13.25
CA ILE A 258 12.50 -3.68 -14.23
C ILE A 258 13.72 -3.02 -13.58
N LEU A 259 14.76 -3.81 -13.30
CA LEU A 259 15.99 -3.28 -12.71
C LEU A 259 16.60 -2.17 -13.59
N ASP A 260 17.18 -1.12 -13.00
CA ASP A 260 17.65 0.09 -13.72
C ASP A 260 18.56 -0.22 -14.90
N ALA A 261 19.38 -1.27 -14.78
CA ALA A 261 20.31 -1.69 -15.83
C ALA A 261 19.61 -2.19 -17.12
N ALA A 262 18.32 -2.51 -17.04
CA ALA A 262 17.47 -2.95 -18.13
C ALA A 262 16.28 -2.00 -18.37
N ASP A 263 16.18 -0.91 -17.60
CA ASP A 263 15.08 0.03 -17.62
C ASP A 263 15.42 1.24 -18.51
N ASN A 264 14.55 1.56 -19.47
CA ASN A 264 14.65 2.75 -20.30
C ASN A 264 14.12 4.02 -19.62
N CYS A 265 13.56 3.91 -18.42
CA CYS A 265 13.10 4.98 -17.54
C CYS A 265 13.34 4.70 -16.05
N ALA A 266 14.57 4.37 -15.65
CA ALA A 266 14.93 3.97 -14.27
C ALA A 266 14.25 4.73 -13.11
N LEU A 267 13.92 6.01 -13.25
CA LEU A 267 13.30 6.83 -12.18
C LEU A 267 11.78 7.02 -12.34
N VAL A 268 11.14 6.43 -13.35
CA VAL A 268 9.73 6.63 -13.71
C VAL A 268 9.08 5.34 -14.18
N ALA A 269 8.32 4.74 -13.27
CA ALA A 269 7.75 3.41 -13.45
C ALA A 269 7.00 3.24 -14.77
N ASN A 270 7.45 2.30 -15.60
CA ASN A 270 6.96 2.12 -16.96
C ASN A 270 7.07 0.67 -17.48
N VAL A 271 6.68 -0.33 -16.69
CA VAL A 271 6.61 -1.80 -16.95
C VAL A 271 6.52 -2.28 -18.42
N SER A 272 5.80 -1.56 -19.31
CA SER A 272 5.75 -1.87 -20.73
C SER A 272 7.07 -1.68 -21.48
N GLN A 273 8.00 -0.86 -20.96
CA GLN A 273 9.24 -0.43 -21.59
C GLN A 273 8.98 0.06 -23.02
N ALA A 274 7.93 0.87 -23.15
CA ALA A 274 7.58 1.48 -24.42
C ALA A 274 8.66 2.51 -24.77
N ASP A 275 9.02 2.56 -26.04
CA ASP A 275 10.10 3.36 -26.62
C ASP A 275 9.75 3.48 -28.12
N LEU A 276 8.83 4.41 -28.41
CA LEU A 276 8.13 4.51 -29.68
C LEU A 276 9.09 4.89 -30.83
N ASP A 277 10.06 5.75 -30.56
CA ASP A 277 11.04 6.21 -31.53
C ASP A 277 12.36 5.42 -31.54
N ALA A 278 12.55 4.54 -30.55
CA ALA A 278 13.73 3.69 -30.38
C ALA A 278 15.03 4.47 -30.11
N ASP A 279 14.96 5.59 -29.39
CA ASP A 279 16.12 6.40 -29.00
C ASP A 279 16.80 5.96 -27.68
N ALA A 280 16.17 4.96 -27.01
CA ALA A 280 16.54 4.34 -25.74
C ALA A 280 16.09 5.08 -24.47
N LEU A 281 15.43 6.23 -24.59
CA LEU A 281 14.62 6.81 -23.52
C LEU A 281 13.18 6.25 -23.66
N GLY A 282 12.58 5.77 -22.58
CA GLY A 282 11.23 5.21 -22.66
C GLY A 282 10.16 6.29 -22.70
N ASP A 283 9.00 5.99 -23.31
CA ASP A 283 7.88 6.94 -23.47
C ASP A 283 7.41 7.59 -22.14
N ALA A 284 7.65 6.95 -21.00
CA ALA A 284 7.25 7.50 -19.70
C ALA A 284 8.14 8.66 -19.21
N CYS A 285 9.38 8.71 -19.68
CA CYS A 285 10.41 9.67 -19.29
C CYS A 285 11.02 10.40 -20.49
N ASP A 286 10.58 10.08 -21.71
CA ASP A 286 10.85 10.83 -22.92
C ASP A 286 9.98 12.11 -22.96
N PRO A 287 10.55 13.28 -23.25
CA PRO A 287 9.76 14.48 -23.49
C PRO A 287 9.21 14.64 -24.92
N ASP A 288 9.54 13.74 -25.87
CA ASP A 288 9.16 13.74 -27.30
C ASP A 288 9.10 12.29 -27.83
N ASP A 289 8.02 11.56 -27.51
CA ASP A 289 7.87 10.10 -27.72
C ASP A 289 8.04 9.64 -29.18
N ASP A 290 7.77 10.51 -30.16
CA ASP A 290 7.85 10.17 -31.59
C ASP A 290 8.97 10.87 -32.36
N ASN A 291 9.78 11.65 -31.64
CA ASN A 291 10.98 12.36 -32.11
C ASN A 291 10.73 13.23 -33.35
N ASP A 292 9.54 13.85 -33.44
CA ASP A 292 9.19 14.76 -34.54
C ASP A 292 9.66 16.21 -34.32
N GLY A 293 10.09 16.52 -33.08
CA GLY A 293 10.65 17.79 -32.66
C GLY A 293 9.70 18.68 -31.86
N ASP A 294 8.46 18.25 -31.61
CA ASP A 294 7.51 18.91 -30.73
C ASP A 294 7.27 18.06 -29.46
N ASN A 295 7.60 18.59 -28.27
CA ASN A 295 7.40 17.87 -27.02
C ASN A 295 5.94 17.43 -26.78
N ASP A 296 5.70 16.28 -26.15
CA ASP A 296 4.36 15.69 -25.95
C ASP A 296 3.34 16.65 -25.30
N VAL A 297 3.82 17.54 -24.43
CA VAL A 297 2.98 18.53 -23.73
C VAL A 297 2.39 19.61 -24.65
N VAL A 298 2.96 19.79 -25.84
CA VAL A 298 2.50 20.73 -26.88
C VAL A 298 2.15 20.05 -28.20
N ASP A 299 2.54 18.80 -28.38
CA ASP A 299 2.22 17.98 -29.53
C ASP A 299 0.73 17.56 -29.52
N ASN A 300 0.07 17.77 -30.65
CA ASN A 300 -1.32 17.35 -30.87
C ASN A 300 -1.44 15.88 -31.33
N CYS A 301 -0.34 15.20 -31.64
CA CYS A 301 -0.23 13.77 -31.87
C CYS A 301 1.04 13.14 -31.25
N PRO A 302 1.16 13.11 -29.90
CA PRO A 302 2.39 12.66 -29.20
C PRO A 302 2.95 11.29 -29.57
N THR A 303 2.17 10.44 -30.24
CA THR A 303 2.58 9.08 -30.57
C THR A 303 2.67 8.85 -32.08
N LEU A 304 2.63 9.91 -32.90
CA LEU A 304 2.66 9.80 -34.35
C LEU A 304 3.22 11.08 -34.98
N ALA A 305 4.49 10.97 -35.38
CA ALA A 305 5.27 12.09 -35.89
C ALA A 305 4.53 12.93 -36.94
N ASN A 306 4.30 14.19 -36.60
CA ASN A 306 3.57 15.17 -37.37
C ASN A 306 4.06 16.61 -37.14
N ALA A 307 5.37 16.85 -37.30
CA ALA A 307 6.07 18.14 -37.14
C ALA A 307 5.46 19.41 -37.82
N ASP A 308 4.38 19.30 -38.60
CA ASP A 308 3.59 20.43 -39.07
C ASP A 308 2.45 20.86 -38.12
N GLN A 309 2.16 20.05 -37.09
CA GLN A 309 1.15 20.25 -36.05
C GLN A 309 -0.22 20.65 -36.64
N ALA A 310 -0.56 20.10 -37.81
CA ALA A 310 -1.83 20.38 -38.46
C ALA A 310 -3.01 19.92 -37.60
N ASN A 311 -4.03 20.77 -37.46
CA ASN A 311 -5.26 20.47 -36.73
C ASN A 311 -6.39 21.31 -37.34
N SER A 312 -7.17 20.66 -38.21
CA SER A 312 -8.10 21.30 -39.12
C SER A 312 -9.46 21.65 -38.47
N ASP A 313 -9.87 20.91 -37.44
CA ASP A 313 -11.12 21.15 -36.71
C ASP A 313 -10.95 21.74 -35.30
N THR A 314 -9.70 21.90 -34.87
CA THR A 314 -9.26 22.53 -33.62
C THR A 314 -9.64 21.77 -32.35
N ASP A 315 -9.79 20.45 -32.45
CA ASP A 315 -9.96 19.61 -31.27
C ASP A 315 -8.61 19.22 -30.63
N ALA A 316 -8.58 18.25 -29.72
CA ALA A 316 -7.35 17.88 -29.01
C ALA A 316 -6.38 17.00 -29.82
N ARG A 317 -6.82 16.46 -30.96
CA ARG A 317 -6.05 15.56 -31.83
C ARG A 317 -5.62 16.31 -33.10
N GLY A 318 -4.38 16.09 -33.52
CA GLY A 318 -3.88 16.59 -34.80
C GLY A 318 -4.38 15.77 -35.98
N ASP A 319 -4.34 16.37 -37.18
CA ASP A 319 -4.79 15.76 -38.44
C ASP A 319 -4.11 14.41 -38.72
N ALA A 320 -2.91 14.16 -38.17
CA ALA A 320 -2.16 12.92 -38.36
C ALA A 320 -2.76 11.74 -37.58
N CYS A 321 -3.28 11.99 -36.38
CA CYS A 321 -3.78 11.00 -35.44
C CYS A 321 -5.30 11.09 -35.21
N ASP A 322 -5.99 11.88 -36.04
CA ASP A 322 -7.43 12.13 -35.95
C ASP A 322 -8.20 11.35 -37.03
N ASN A 323 -9.07 10.43 -36.59
CA ASN A 323 -9.97 9.67 -37.47
C ASN A 323 -11.16 10.50 -38.01
N CYS A 324 -11.31 11.76 -37.58
CA CYS A 324 -12.25 12.73 -38.13
C CYS A 324 -11.66 14.14 -38.27
N THR A 325 -10.58 14.29 -39.06
CA THR A 325 -9.85 15.54 -39.40
C THR A 325 -10.64 16.86 -39.65
N THR A 326 -11.95 16.83 -39.82
CA THR A 326 -12.77 18.04 -40.04
C THR A 326 -13.95 18.17 -39.09
N ALA A 327 -14.07 17.30 -38.10
CA ALA A 327 -15.20 17.22 -37.18
C ALA A 327 -14.79 16.69 -35.80
N ALA A 328 -14.66 17.62 -34.86
CA ALA A 328 -14.14 17.36 -33.52
C ALA A 328 -14.76 16.13 -32.84
N ASN A 329 -13.90 15.18 -32.49
CA ASN A 329 -14.21 13.96 -31.74
C ASN A 329 -13.01 13.56 -30.86
N PRO A 330 -12.77 14.29 -29.74
CA PRO A 330 -11.59 14.05 -28.90
C PRO A 330 -11.47 12.63 -28.33
N ASP A 331 -12.58 11.87 -28.28
CA ASP A 331 -12.63 10.48 -27.84
C ASP A 331 -12.27 9.46 -28.94
N GLN A 332 -12.13 9.90 -30.19
CA GLN A 332 -11.75 9.10 -31.35
C GLN A 332 -12.62 7.84 -31.52
N ALA A 333 -13.90 7.93 -31.11
CA ALA A 333 -14.83 6.81 -31.20
C ALA A 333 -14.96 6.30 -32.65
N ASN A 334 -14.92 4.99 -32.82
CA ASN A 334 -14.99 4.30 -34.10
C ASN A 334 -15.60 2.90 -33.89
N LEU A 335 -16.92 2.80 -34.06
CA LEU A 335 -17.74 1.66 -33.70
C LEU A 335 -17.49 0.45 -34.60
N ASP A 336 -17.26 0.65 -35.89
CA ASP A 336 -17.03 -0.41 -36.86
C ASP A 336 -15.54 -0.64 -37.19
N SER A 337 -14.66 0.20 -36.63
CA SER A 337 -13.20 0.18 -36.78
C SER A 337 -12.74 0.39 -38.23
N ASP A 338 -13.46 1.18 -39.01
CA ASP A 338 -13.03 1.59 -40.35
C ASP A 338 -12.06 2.80 -40.29
N ALA A 339 -11.87 3.53 -41.40
CA ALA A 339 -10.94 4.66 -41.44
C ALA A 339 -11.53 5.99 -40.90
N LEU A 340 -12.83 6.04 -40.66
CA LEU A 340 -13.58 7.20 -40.19
C LEU A 340 -14.02 6.98 -38.74
N GLY A 341 -14.01 8.04 -37.94
CA GLY A 341 -14.64 8.01 -36.62
C GLY A 341 -16.16 8.21 -36.70
N ASP A 342 -16.85 7.83 -35.63
CA ASP A 342 -18.32 7.83 -35.49
C ASP A 342 -19.01 9.17 -35.85
N VAL A 343 -18.28 10.28 -35.71
CA VAL A 343 -18.78 11.64 -35.94
C VAL A 343 -18.78 12.01 -37.42
N CYS A 344 -17.84 11.47 -38.19
CA CYS A 344 -17.65 11.77 -39.61
C CYS A 344 -17.95 10.58 -40.52
N ASP A 345 -18.26 9.41 -39.94
CA ASP A 345 -18.71 8.23 -40.64
C ASP A 345 -20.21 8.37 -41.05
N PRO A 346 -20.55 8.22 -42.34
CA PRO A 346 -21.93 8.17 -42.79
C PRO A 346 -22.67 6.83 -42.54
N ASP A 347 -21.99 5.78 -42.08
CA ASP A 347 -22.50 4.41 -41.82
C ASP A 347 -21.85 3.84 -40.54
N ARG A 348 -22.13 4.49 -39.39
CA ARG A 348 -21.35 4.35 -38.15
C ARG A 348 -21.13 2.91 -37.68
N ASP A 349 -22.11 2.03 -37.88
CA ASP A 349 -22.03 0.65 -37.41
C ASP A 349 -21.59 -0.36 -38.49
N GLY A 350 -21.28 0.13 -39.69
CA GLY A 350 -20.72 -0.64 -40.79
C GLY A 350 -21.65 -1.73 -41.35
N ASP A 351 -22.97 -1.60 -41.14
CA ASP A 351 -23.95 -2.61 -41.57
C ASP A 351 -24.37 -2.47 -43.05
N GLY A 352 -23.96 -1.36 -43.69
CA GLY A 352 -24.26 -1.02 -45.07
C GLY A 352 -25.48 -0.12 -45.26
N VAL A 353 -26.05 0.41 -44.17
CA VAL A 353 -27.20 1.31 -44.16
C VAL A 353 -26.81 2.65 -43.53
N LEU A 354 -26.74 3.68 -44.37
CA LEU A 354 -26.38 5.03 -43.91
C LEU A 354 -27.21 5.51 -42.72
N ASP A 355 -26.56 6.13 -41.73
CA ASP A 355 -27.15 6.70 -40.50
C ASP A 355 -28.49 7.42 -40.74
N ALA A 356 -28.57 8.19 -41.83
CA ALA A 356 -29.74 9.00 -42.16
C ALA A 356 -31.02 8.21 -42.44
N ILE A 357 -30.90 6.91 -42.73
CA ILE A 357 -32.02 6.00 -43.01
C ILE A 357 -31.99 4.73 -42.15
N ASP A 358 -31.01 4.62 -41.27
CA ASP A 358 -30.85 3.51 -40.34
C ASP A 358 -31.74 3.70 -39.11
N ASN A 359 -32.56 2.69 -38.81
CA ASN A 359 -33.39 2.64 -37.62
C ASN A 359 -32.66 2.10 -36.37
N CYS A 360 -31.39 1.73 -36.50
CA CYS A 360 -30.47 1.32 -35.44
C CYS A 360 -29.02 1.80 -35.67
N VAL A 361 -28.81 3.11 -35.82
CA VAL A 361 -27.52 3.81 -36.11
C VAL A 361 -26.25 3.33 -35.35
N ASN A 362 -26.38 2.60 -34.24
CA ASN A 362 -25.24 2.09 -33.47
C ASN A 362 -25.27 0.56 -33.29
N THR A 363 -26.14 -0.16 -34.00
CA THR A 363 -26.35 -1.61 -33.82
C THR A 363 -26.59 -2.26 -35.19
N PRO A 364 -25.61 -3.02 -35.71
CA PRO A 364 -25.66 -3.54 -37.06
C PRO A 364 -26.93 -4.35 -37.34
N ASN A 365 -27.77 -3.86 -38.24
CA ASN A 365 -29.02 -4.49 -38.62
C ASN A 365 -29.37 -4.30 -40.11
N PRO A 366 -28.62 -4.90 -41.06
CA PRO A 366 -28.69 -4.57 -42.49
C PRO A 366 -30.07 -4.75 -43.15
N THR A 367 -30.97 -5.47 -42.48
CA THR A 367 -32.34 -5.73 -42.92
C THR A 367 -33.33 -4.61 -42.58
N GLN A 368 -32.96 -3.69 -41.67
CA GLN A 368 -33.80 -2.59 -41.20
C GLN A 368 -35.18 -3.07 -40.73
N ALA A 369 -35.22 -4.27 -40.15
CA ALA A 369 -36.44 -4.86 -39.63
C ALA A 369 -36.99 -3.96 -38.51
N ASN A 370 -38.25 -3.59 -38.64
CA ASN A 370 -38.97 -2.75 -37.67
C ASN A 370 -40.43 -3.20 -37.75
N ALA A 371 -40.75 -4.24 -36.98
CA ALA A 371 -42.02 -4.93 -37.07
C ALA A 371 -43.19 -4.06 -36.59
N ASP A 372 -42.93 -3.16 -35.66
CA ASP A 372 -43.93 -2.38 -34.97
C ASP A 372 -44.10 -0.96 -35.57
N GLY A 373 -43.12 -0.49 -36.33
CA GLY A 373 -43.11 0.74 -37.12
C GLY A 373 -42.76 2.00 -36.33
N ASP A 374 -42.18 1.87 -35.13
CA ASP A 374 -41.71 3.00 -34.33
C ASP A 374 -40.38 3.58 -34.87
N ALA A 375 -39.66 4.38 -34.09
CA ALA A 375 -38.41 4.99 -34.53
C ALA A 375 -37.20 4.06 -34.46
N PHE A 376 -37.30 2.93 -33.77
CA PHE A 376 -36.23 1.98 -33.50
C PHE A 376 -36.43 0.70 -34.32
N GLY A 377 -35.35 0.11 -34.82
CA GLY A 377 -35.40 -1.21 -35.45
C GLY A 377 -35.44 -2.34 -34.43
N ASP A 378 -35.92 -3.51 -34.84
CA ASP A 378 -36.04 -4.72 -34.00
C ASP A 378 -34.71 -5.10 -33.30
N ALA A 379 -33.56 -4.70 -33.87
CA ALA A 379 -32.22 -4.99 -33.34
C ALA A 379 -31.80 -4.10 -32.16
N CYS A 380 -32.33 -2.87 -32.08
CA CYS A 380 -32.00 -1.89 -31.05
C CYS A 380 -33.22 -1.49 -30.20
N ASP A 381 -34.41 -2.00 -30.52
CA ASP A 381 -35.65 -1.81 -29.77
C ASP A 381 -35.68 -2.64 -28.49
N THR A 382 -34.98 -2.12 -27.48
CA THR A 382 -34.80 -2.70 -26.14
C THR A 382 -35.47 -1.89 -25.03
N GLY A 383 -36.22 -0.85 -25.42
CA GLY A 383 -36.91 0.08 -24.53
C GLY A 383 -38.43 -0.13 -24.51
N ILE A 384 -39.13 0.74 -23.77
CA ILE A 384 -40.58 0.95 -23.91
C ILE A 384 -40.75 2.29 -24.62
N ASN A 385 -41.09 2.25 -25.91
CA ASN A 385 -41.01 3.39 -26.82
C ASN A 385 -42.41 3.86 -27.29
N PRO A 386 -42.59 5.11 -27.73
CA PRO A 386 -43.90 5.64 -28.13
C PRO A 386 -44.53 4.89 -29.30
N SER A 387 -45.68 4.25 -29.07
CA SER A 387 -46.40 3.47 -30.09
C SER A 387 -47.75 4.08 -30.49
N PHE A 388 -48.41 4.80 -29.58
CA PHE A 388 -49.66 5.51 -29.87
C PHE A 388 -49.72 6.81 -29.08
N THR A 389 -50.07 7.91 -29.75
CA THR A 389 -50.34 9.19 -29.09
C THR A 389 -51.49 9.89 -29.80
N GLY A 390 -52.47 10.41 -29.06
CA GLY A 390 -53.57 11.13 -29.65
C GLY A 390 -54.49 11.83 -28.66
N PHE A 391 -55.15 12.89 -29.15
CA PHE A 391 -56.24 13.57 -28.47
C PHE A 391 -57.58 13.02 -28.97
N ILE A 392 -58.45 12.66 -28.04
CA ILE A 392 -59.71 12.00 -28.33
C ILE A 392 -60.85 12.70 -27.59
N VAL A 393 -61.90 13.09 -28.32
CA VAL A 393 -63.09 13.71 -27.73
C VAL A 393 -64.03 12.64 -27.18
N GLY A 394 -64.37 12.78 -25.91
CA GLY A 394 -65.28 11.94 -25.14
C GLY A 394 -64.78 10.52 -24.90
N GLY A 395 -63.52 10.26 -25.21
CA GLY A 395 -62.98 8.91 -25.28
C GLY A 395 -62.12 8.52 -24.10
N GLY A 396 -61.76 7.26 -24.03
CA GLY A 396 -60.85 6.78 -23.00
C GLY A 396 -60.20 5.47 -23.43
N MET A 397 -59.54 4.85 -22.47
CA MET A 397 -58.92 3.55 -22.63
C MET A 397 -59.50 2.59 -21.61
N ALA A 398 -59.77 1.36 -22.05
CA ALA A 398 -60.11 0.23 -21.19
C ALA A 398 -59.16 -0.91 -21.50
N SER A 399 -58.63 -1.56 -20.46
CA SER A 399 -57.77 -2.73 -20.62
C SER A 399 -58.21 -3.89 -19.75
N ALA A 400 -57.90 -5.09 -20.21
CA ALA A 400 -58.00 -6.31 -19.41
C ALA A 400 -56.88 -7.26 -19.83
N GLY A 401 -56.28 -7.93 -18.85
CA GLY A 401 -55.22 -8.92 -19.07
C GLY A 401 -55.57 -10.25 -18.44
N ALA A 402 -54.91 -11.29 -18.91
CA ALA A 402 -54.94 -12.62 -18.31
C ALA A 402 -53.63 -13.35 -18.61
N GLY A 403 -52.99 -13.88 -17.56
CA GLY A 403 -51.82 -14.74 -17.69
C GLY A 403 -52.18 -16.17 -18.04
N PHE A 404 -51.19 -16.94 -18.49
CA PHE A 404 -51.34 -18.38 -18.77
C PHE A 404 -50.06 -19.13 -18.38
N ALA A 405 -50.13 -20.05 -17.42
CA ALA A 405 -48.95 -20.78 -16.91
C ALA A 405 -48.68 -22.11 -17.63
N GLY A 406 -47.39 -22.43 -17.77
CA GLY A 406 -46.89 -23.78 -18.09
C GLY A 406 -46.89 -24.75 -16.90
N ARG A 407 -47.93 -25.61 -16.79
CA ARG A 407 -48.04 -26.68 -15.78
C ARG A 407 -48.00 -26.20 -14.31
N VAL A 408 -49.16 -25.95 -13.72
CA VAL A 408 -49.32 -26.14 -12.27
C VAL A 408 -49.02 -27.60 -11.92
N SER A 409 -48.17 -27.85 -10.93
CA SER A 409 -47.97 -29.19 -10.35
C SER A 409 -49.31 -29.79 -9.93
N GLY A 410 -49.83 -30.70 -10.76
CA GLY A 410 -51.11 -31.41 -10.55
C GLY A 410 -52.34 -30.90 -11.33
N GLY A 411 -52.21 -29.88 -12.20
CA GLY A 411 -53.30 -29.38 -13.07
C GLY A 411 -53.26 -29.90 -14.52
N PRO A 412 -54.33 -29.69 -15.32
CA PRO A 412 -54.48 -30.30 -16.63
C PRO A 412 -53.67 -29.58 -17.73
N GLY A 413 -52.47 -30.08 -18.03
CA GLY A 413 -51.77 -29.87 -19.32
C GLY A 413 -51.36 -28.42 -19.67
N PRO A 414 -50.72 -28.20 -20.84
CA PRO A 414 -50.38 -26.87 -21.34
C PRO A 414 -51.66 -26.05 -21.57
N VAL A 415 -51.73 -24.85 -21.00
CA VAL A 415 -52.84 -23.94 -21.22
C VAL A 415 -52.68 -23.31 -22.61
N SER A 416 -53.34 -23.88 -23.60
CA SER A 416 -53.34 -23.36 -24.99
C SER A 416 -54.40 -22.28 -25.22
N GLN A 417 -55.10 -21.86 -24.15
CA GLN A 417 -56.25 -20.96 -24.21
C GLN A 417 -56.38 -20.10 -22.95
N VAL A 418 -56.58 -18.79 -23.12
CA VAL A 418 -56.88 -17.84 -22.04
C VAL A 418 -58.10 -17.00 -22.40
N THR A 419 -58.88 -16.52 -21.42
CA THR A 419 -60.03 -15.63 -21.66
C THR A 419 -59.81 -14.28 -21.00
N ILE A 420 -59.77 -13.23 -21.81
CA ILE A 420 -59.65 -11.84 -21.38
C ILE A 420 -61.07 -11.26 -21.25
N ASN A 421 -61.42 -10.78 -20.06
CA ASN A 421 -62.73 -10.19 -19.79
C ASN A 421 -62.63 -8.66 -19.83
N LEU A 422 -62.82 -8.07 -21.00
CA LEU A 422 -62.76 -6.63 -21.20
C LEU A 422 -64.03 -5.97 -20.66
N ALA A 423 -63.85 -4.96 -19.80
CA ALA A 423 -64.91 -4.19 -19.17
C ALA A 423 -64.51 -2.71 -19.06
N GLY A 424 -65.43 -1.84 -18.64
CA GLY A 424 -65.14 -0.42 -18.41
C GLY A 424 -65.39 0.50 -19.60
N ILE A 425 -65.81 -0.03 -20.76
CA ILE A 425 -66.22 0.77 -21.91
C ILE A 425 -67.69 1.23 -21.70
N PRO A 426 -68.01 2.53 -21.72
CA PRO A 426 -69.38 3.02 -21.60
C PRO A 426 -70.30 2.43 -22.69
N ALA A 427 -71.56 2.18 -22.37
CA ALA A 427 -72.53 1.61 -23.32
C ALA A 427 -72.83 2.53 -24.52
N THR A 428 -72.58 3.84 -24.37
CA THR A 428 -72.71 4.88 -25.40
C THR A 428 -71.46 5.05 -26.25
N ALA A 429 -70.33 4.45 -25.83
CA ALA A 429 -69.05 4.60 -26.51
C ALA A 429 -68.91 3.68 -27.72
N THR A 430 -68.08 4.11 -28.67
CA THR A 430 -67.66 3.36 -29.85
C THR A 430 -66.17 3.05 -29.73
N VAL A 431 -65.79 1.78 -29.85
CA VAL A 431 -64.39 1.36 -29.91
C VAL A 431 -63.77 1.80 -31.23
N THR A 432 -62.63 2.50 -31.18
CA THR A 432 -61.95 3.05 -32.36
C THR A 432 -60.63 2.35 -32.68
N LYS A 433 -59.97 1.78 -31.67
CA LYS A 433 -58.72 1.04 -31.83
C LYS A 433 -58.61 -0.01 -30.73
N VAL A 434 -58.16 -1.22 -31.07
CA VAL A 434 -57.87 -2.25 -30.08
C VAL A 434 -56.55 -2.92 -30.39
N PHE A 435 -55.66 -2.92 -29.41
CA PHE A 435 -54.41 -3.66 -29.43
C PHE A 435 -54.53 -4.91 -28.59
N LEU A 436 -54.04 -6.02 -29.13
CA LEU A 436 -53.79 -7.26 -28.40
C LEU A 436 -52.29 -7.35 -28.14
N TYR A 437 -51.90 -7.34 -26.88
CA TYR A 437 -50.54 -7.61 -26.43
C TYR A 437 -50.44 -9.06 -25.95
N TRP A 438 -49.35 -9.74 -26.26
CA TRP A 438 -49.03 -11.02 -25.63
C TRP A 438 -47.53 -11.23 -25.49
N GLY A 439 -47.14 -11.94 -24.43
CA GLY A 439 -45.78 -12.39 -24.19
C GLY A 439 -45.71 -13.91 -24.19
N VAL A 440 -44.68 -14.47 -24.84
CA VAL A 440 -44.34 -15.90 -24.79
C VAL A 440 -42.87 -16.09 -24.51
N ILE A 441 -42.50 -17.20 -23.87
CA ILE A 441 -41.11 -17.48 -23.51
C ILE A 441 -40.58 -18.68 -24.29
N GLY A 442 -39.31 -18.59 -24.69
CA GLY A 442 -38.51 -19.69 -25.21
C GLY A 442 -38.46 -19.79 -26.73
N ALA A 443 -39.53 -19.42 -27.45
CA ALA A 443 -39.51 -19.36 -28.91
C ALA A 443 -40.42 -18.24 -29.46
N PRO A 444 -40.03 -17.60 -30.58
CA PRO A 444 -40.87 -16.61 -31.25
C PRO A 444 -42.25 -17.17 -31.62
N HIS A 445 -43.31 -16.39 -31.40
CA HIS A 445 -44.68 -16.76 -31.75
C HIS A 445 -45.50 -15.58 -32.28
N THR A 446 -45.34 -15.31 -33.57
CA THR A 446 -45.93 -14.15 -34.26
C THR A 446 -47.44 -14.23 -34.50
N SER A 447 -48.12 -15.33 -34.15
CA SER A 447 -49.54 -15.49 -34.49
C SER A 447 -50.35 -16.22 -33.42
N VAL A 448 -51.49 -15.65 -33.06
CA VAL A 448 -52.45 -16.18 -32.07
C VAL A 448 -53.85 -16.22 -32.67
N THR A 449 -54.83 -16.80 -31.96
CA THR A 449 -56.22 -16.87 -32.44
C THR A 449 -57.19 -16.24 -31.44
N LEU A 450 -57.89 -15.17 -31.82
CA LEU A 450 -58.86 -14.46 -30.98
C LEU A 450 -60.29 -14.79 -31.41
N ASN A 451 -61.06 -15.43 -30.52
CA ASN A 451 -62.42 -15.91 -30.79
C ASN A 451 -62.53 -16.73 -32.10
N GLY A 452 -61.50 -17.53 -32.40
CA GLY A 452 -61.43 -18.35 -33.62
C GLY A 452 -60.89 -17.64 -34.86
N ASN A 453 -60.54 -16.35 -34.78
CA ASN A 453 -59.95 -15.59 -35.89
C ASN A 453 -58.44 -15.48 -35.71
N ALA A 454 -57.67 -15.73 -36.77
CA ALA A 454 -56.22 -15.57 -36.73
C ALA A 454 -55.84 -14.10 -36.55
N VAL A 455 -54.88 -13.84 -35.68
CA VAL A 455 -54.28 -12.53 -35.42
C VAL A 455 -52.77 -12.66 -35.65
N LEU A 456 -52.24 -11.78 -36.48
CA LEU A 456 -50.79 -11.63 -36.68
C LEU A 456 -50.29 -10.50 -35.77
N GLY A 457 -49.17 -10.74 -35.10
CA GLY A 457 -48.50 -9.75 -34.24
C GLY A 457 -47.19 -9.30 -34.84
N ALA A 458 -46.92 -8.01 -34.66
CA ALA A 458 -45.58 -7.46 -34.71
C ALA A 458 -44.86 -7.83 -33.42
N GLN A 459 -43.59 -8.26 -33.50
CA GLN A 459 -42.75 -8.36 -32.32
C GLN A 459 -42.37 -6.94 -31.90
N ILE A 460 -42.60 -6.59 -30.65
CA ILE A 460 -42.36 -5.23 -30.13
C ILE A 460 -41.16 -5.19 -29.18
N GLY A 461 -40.30 -6.20 -29.25
CA GLY A 461 -39.15 -6.31 -28.37
C GLY A 461 -38.97 -7.69 -27.77
N THR A 462 -37.82 -7.86 -27.14
CA THR A 462 -37.47 -9.06 -26.39
C THR A 462 -36.92 -8.66 -25.05
N THR A 463 -37.15 -9.48 -24.03
CA THR A 463 -36.51 -9.29 -22.73
C THR A 463 -35.70 -10.52 -22.35
N PRO A 464 -34.63 -10.34 -21.54
CA PRO A 464 -34.02 -11.45 -20.83
C PRO A 464 -35.08 -12.27 -20.07
N ASP A 465 -34.71 -13.49 -19.75
CA ASP A 465 -35.52 -14.42 -18.97
C ASP A 465 -35.98 -13.79 -17.64
N THR A 466 -37.22 -14.04 -17.23
CA THR A 466 -37.76 -13.59 -15.93
C THR A 466 -37.29 -14.49 -14.78
N CYS A 467 -35.97 -14.76 -14.73
CA CYS A 467 -35.28 -15.52 -13.68
C CYS A 467 -35.68 -17.01 -13.56
N TRP A 468 -36.16 -17.64 -14.64
CA TRP A 468 -36.54 -19.06 -14.64
C TRP A 468 -35.65 -19.96 -15.50
N SER A 469 -34.66 -19.40 -16.20
CA SER A 469 -33.76 -20.13 -17.12
C SER A 469 -34.49 -20.92 -18.22
N ILE A 470 -35.66 -20.43 -18.61
CA ILE A 470 -36.57 -20.93 -19.65
C ILE A 470 -36.41 -20.19 -21.01
N GLY A 471 -35.55 -19.15 -21.08
CA GLY A 471 -35.12 -18.48 -22.31
C GLY A 471 -35.64 -17.05 -22.49
N THR A 472 -35.54 -16.53 -23.72
CA THR A 472 -35.95 -15.15 -24.07
C THR A 472 -37.46 -14.98 -24.05
N ASN A 473 -37.94 -13.87 -23.49
CA ASN A 473 -39.32 -13.41 -23.63
C ASN A 473 -39.48 -12.70 -24.98
N TYR A 474 -40.49 -13.08 -25.74
CA TYR A 474 -40.88 -12.42 -26.98
C TYR A 474 -42.22 -11.75 -26.78
N LEU A 475 -42.25 -10.42 -27.00
CA LEU A 475 -43.41 -9.60 -26.77
C LEU A 475 -44.00 -9.18 -28.12
N TYR A 476 -45.32 -9.19 -28.21
CA TYR A 476 -46.03 -8.95 -29.46
C TYR A 476 -47.20 -8.01 -29.30
N ARG A 477 -47.49 -7.26 -30.37
CA ARG A 477 -48.66 -6.38 -30.53
C ARG A 477 -49.40 -6.72 -31.83
N GLY A 478 -50.70 -6.94 -31.74
CA GLY A 478 -51.58 -7.13 -32.90
C GLY A 478 -52.74 -6.13 -32.90
N ASP A 479 -53.10 -5.59 -34.07
CA ASP A 479 -54.33 -4.80 -34.22
C ASP A 479 -55.54 -5.72 -34.36
N VAL A 480 -56.43 -5.70 -33.37
CA VAL A 480 -57.65 -6.53 -33.32
C VAL A 480 -58.92 -5.68 -33.32
N THR A 481 -58.84 -4.43 -33.78
CA THR A 481 -59.96 -3.48 -33.81
C THR A 481 -61.19 -4.07 -34.49
N ALA A 482 -61.02 -4.85 -35.56
CA ALA A 482 -62.11 -5.49 -36.30
C ALA A 482 -62.78 -6.66 -35.54
N LEU A 483 -62.14 -7.19 -34.49
CA LEU A 483 -62.56 -8.39 -33.76
C LEU A 483 -63.17 -8.06 -32.38
N VAL A 484 -62.89 -6.87 -31.85
CA VAL A 484 -63.27 -6.44 -30.50
C VAL A 484 -64.18 -5.21 -30.58
N ALA A 485 -65.48 -5.42 -30.40
CA ALA A 485 -66.49 -4.37 -30.54
C ALA A 485 -66.85 -3.63 -29.23
N GLY A 486 -66.37 -4.08 -28.06
CA GLY A 486 -66.72 -3.47 -26.78
C GLY A 486 -66.45 -4.39 -25.59
N ASN A 487 -67.20 -4.21 -24.49
CA ASN A 487 -67.10 -5.09 -23.32
C ASN A 487 -67.47 -6.54 -23.68
N GLY A 488 -66.77 -7.51 -23.11
CA GLY A 488 -67.05 -8.93 -23.34
C GLY A 488 -65.93 -9.87 -22.94
N ALA A 489 -66.20 -11.17 -23.08
CA ALA A 489 -65.22 -12.23 -22.91
C ALA A 489 -64.60 -12.56 -24.27
N TYR A 490 -63.27 -12.46 -24.35
CA TYR A 490 -62.48 -12.70 -25.55
C TYR A 490 -61.51 -13.84 -25.30
N THR A 491 -61.69 -14.92 -26.04
CA THR A 491 -60.89 -16.14 -25.89
C THR A 491 -59.71 -16.11 -26.85
N LEU A 492 -58.52 -16.16 -26.30
CA LEU A 492 -57.28 -16.34 -27.05
C LEU A 492 -56.89 -17.81 -27.04
N THR A 493 -56.57 -18.37 -28.20
CA THR A 493 -56.04 -19.73 -28.38
C THR A 493 -54.79 -19.72 -29.25
N ASN A 494 -54.15 -20.88 -29.43
CA ASN A 494 -52.89 -21.01 -30.18
C ASN A 494 -51.78 -20.19 -29.53
N LEU A 495 -51.57 -20.42 -28.23
CA LEU A 495 -50.46 -19.88 -27.46
C LEU A 495 -49.45 -20.99 -27.22
N LEU A 496 -48.17 -20.67 -27.37
CA LEU A 496 -47.07 -21.52 -26.92
C LEU A 496 -46.93 -21.31 -25.42
N SER A 497 -47.01 -22.39 -24.65
CA SER A 497 -46.82 -22.40 -23.20
C SER A 497 -45.48 -23.07 -22.89
N ALA A 498 -44.74 -22.56 -21.89
CA ALA A 498 -43.46 -23.16 -21.49
C ALA A 498 -43.62 -24.62 -21.04
N SER A 499 -42.55 -25.41 -21.19
CA SER A 499 -42.60 -26.85 -20.93
C SER A 499 -42.74 -27.22 -19.43
N SER A 500 -42.42 -26.29 -18.51
CA SER A 500 -42.60 -26.40 -17.06
C SER A 500 -42.36 -25.09 -16.30
N GLY A 501 -43.16 -24.81 -15.26
CA GLY A 501 -42.92 -23.77 -14.24
C GLY A 501 -43.93 -22.62 -14.26
N PRO A 502 -44.15 -21.90 -13.14
CA PRO A 502 -44.80 -20.59 -13.20
C PRO A 502 -43.96 -19.65 -14.06
N ASP A 503 -44.59 -18.94 -15.00
CA ASP A 503 -43.92 -18.02 -15.91
C ASP A 503 -44.73 -16.73 -16.13
N GLY A 504 -44.04 -15.66 -16.54
CA GLY A 504 -44.59 -14.32 -16.81
C GLY A 504 -45.37 -14.20 -18.12
N GLN A 505 -45.95 -15.31 -18.62
CA GLN A 505 -46.67 -15.32 -19.89
C GLN A 505 -48.10 -14.84 -19.73
N GLY A 506 -48.56 -14.03 -20.68
CA GLY A 506 -49.92 -13.53 -20.66
C GLY A 506 -50.29 -12.73 -21.88
N ALA A 507 -51.53 -12.25 -21.88
CA ALA A 507 -52.05 -11.42 -22.93
C ALA A 507 -53.01 -10.36 -22.38
N SER A 508 -53.03 -9.19 -23.02
CA SER A 508 -53.91 -8.08 -22.67
C SER A 508 -54.59 -7.48 -23.89
N LEU A 509 -55.87 -7.15 -23.75
CA LEU A 509 -56.58 -6.28 -24.68
C LEU A 509 -56.55 -4.86 -24.15
N VAL A 510 -56.17 -3.92 -25.01
CA VAL A 510 -56.18 -2.48 -24.74
C VAL A 510 -57.07 -1.82 -25.79
N ALA A 511 -58.25 -1.37 -25.37
CA ALA A 511 -59.27 -0.79 -26.23
C ALA A 511 -59.37 0.73 -26.00
N ILE A 512 -59.16 1.48 -27.07
CA ILE A 512 -59.40 2.91 -27.14
C ILE A 512 -60.80 3.12 -27.70
N TYR A 513 -61.59 3.96 -27.03
CA TYR A 513 -62.97 4.26 -27.41
C TYR A 513 -63.24 5.75 -27.42
N THR A 514 -64.31 6.15 -28.12
CA THR A 514 -64.87 7.51 -28.14
C THR A 514 -66.31 7.47 -27.64
N ASP A 515 -66.73 8.39 -26.79
CA ASP A 515 -68.12 8.53 -26.37
C ASP A 515 -68.66 9.92 -26.73
N ALA A 516 -69.59 9.98 -27.68
CA ALA A 516 -70.21 11.24 -28.07
C ALA A 516 -71.05 11.90 -26.94
N ALA A 517 -71.37 11.15 -25.88
CA ALA A 517 -72.04 11.67 -24.69
C ALA A 517 -71.09 12.46 -23.76
N ASP A 518 -69.77 12.32 -23.94
CA ASP A 518 -68.75 13.02 -23.17
C ASP A 518 -68.09 14.11 -24.04
N PRO A 519 -68.21 15.40 -23.69
CA PRO A 519 -67.65 16.49 -24.49
C PRO A 519 -66.15 16.75 -24.20
N ARG A 520 -65.52 16.06 -23.25
CA ARG A 520 -64.14 16.32 -22.82
C ARG A 520 -63.14 15.87 -23.88
N THR A 521 -62.08 16.63 -24.11
CA THR A 521 -60.94 16.11 -24.87
C THR A 521 -59.98 15.43 -23.90
N ASN A 522 -59.57 14.21 -24.23
CA ASN A 522 -58.69 13.39 -23.41
C ASN A 522 -57.42 13.09 -24.21
N PHE A 523 -56.27 13.14 -23.54
CA PHE A 523 -55.01 12.70 -24.13
C PHE A 523 -54.82 11.21 -23.82
N ILE A 524 -54.36 10.44 -24.81
CA ILE A 524 -53.91 9.06 -24.63
C ILE A 524 -52.51 8.95 -25.21
N GLY A 525 -51.56 8.50 -24.38
CA GLY A 525 -50.23 8.08 -24.80
C GLY A 525 -49.98 6.64 -24.38
N ILE A 526 -49.48 5.83 -25.29
CA ILE A 526 -49.06 4.44 -25.07
C ILE A 526 -47.63 4.35 -25.57
N ASN A 527 -46.76 3.90 -24.68
CA ASN A 527 -45.45 3.42 -25.04
C ASN A 527 -45.45 1.91 -24.83
N ASP A 528 -45.01 1.14 -25.81
CA ASP A 528 -44.85 -0.30 -25.70
C ASP A 528 -43.50 -0.72 -26.25
N GLY A 529 -43.11 -1.96 -26.00
CA GLY A 529 -41.74 -2.38 -26.21
C GLY A 529 -41.40 -3.67 -25.49
N GLY A 530 -40.11 -3.91 -25.31
CA GLY A 530 -39.61 -4.98 -24.45
C GLY A 530 -38.46 -4.54 -23.57
N LEU A 531 -38.79 -4.13 -22.34
CA LEU A 531 -37.80 -3.75 -21.34
C LEU A 531 -37.75 -4.78 -20.22
N GLY A 532 -36.66 -5.53 -20.17
CA GLY A 532 -36.39 -6.50 -19.11
C GLY A 532 -35.34 -6.05 -18.14
N PHE A 533 -35.48 -6.43 -16.89
CA PHE A 533 -34.46 -6.19 -15.88
C PHE A 533 -34.49 -7.29 -14.82
N SER A 534 -33.29 -7.69 -14.37
CA SER A 534 -33.07 -8.70 -13.34
C SER A 534 -32.51 -7.99 -12.11
N GLY A 535 -33.42 -7.44 -11.30
CA GLY A 535 -33.10 -6.34 -10.40
C GLY A 535 -32.88 -5.01 -11.13
N GLY A 536 -32.92 -3.90 -10.38
CA GLY A 536 -32.79 -2.55 -10.94
C GLY A 536 -34.14 -1.92 -11.32
N SER A 537 -34.14 -1.03 -12.31
CA SER A 537 -35.31 -0.26 -12.72
C SER A 537 -35.31 0.07 -14.20
N GLY A 538 -36.48 0.01 -14.83
CA GLY A 538 -36.73 0.52 -16.17
C GLY A 538 -37.60 1.77 -16.12
N SER A 539 -37.45 2.69 -17.09
CA SER A 539 -38.32 3.86 -17.19
C SER A 539 -38.69 4.19 -18.63
N THR A 540 -39.83 4.84 -18.81
CA THR A 540 -40.27 5.43 -20.07
C THR A 540 -40.93 6.77 -19.83
N GLN A 541 -40.83 7.68 -20.78
CA GLN A 541 -41.46 9.00 -20.70
C GLN A 541 -42.50 9.16 -21.81
N ILE A 542 -43.72 9.53 -21.41
CA ILE A 542 -44.81 9.87 -22.32
C ILE A 542 -44.93 11.38 -22.36
N SER A 543 -44.89 11.97 -23.56
CA SER A 543 -44.94 13.42 -23.77
C SER A 543 -45.92 13.79 -24.90
N GLY A 544 -45.98 15.07 -25.29
CA GLY A 544 -46.86 15.54 -26.36
C GLY A 544 -48.21 16.09 -25.89
N PHE A 545 -48.33 16.39 -24.60
CA PHE A 545 -49.51 17.03 -23.99
C PHE A 545 -49.08 18.23 -23.14
N THR A 546 -50.07 18.95 -22.61
CA THR A 546 -49.87 19.91 -21.53
C THR A 546 -51.04 19.75 -20.57
N VAL A 547 -50.74 19.42 -19.31
CA VAL A 547 -51.76 19.29 -18.27
C VAL A 547 -52.23 20.70 -17.90
N HIS A 548 -53.54 20.93 -17.94
CA HIS A 548 -54.11 22.21 -17.53
C HIS A 548 -54.50 22.20 -16.06
N ASP A 549 -54.61 23.40 -15.48
CA ASP A 549 -55.22 23.58 -14.16
C ASP A 549 -56.65 23.01 -14.17
N GLY A 550 -56.91 22.04 -13.28
CA GLY A 550 -58.23 21.43 -13.13
C GLY A 550 -58.58 20.33 -14.12
N PHE A 551 -57.59 19.60 -14.67
CA PHE A 551 -57.85 18.32 -15.35
C PHE A 551 -58.59 17.34 -14.41
N ASP A 552 -59.41 16.45 -14.97
CA ASP A 552 -60.32 15.63 -14.17
C ASP A 552 -59.59 14.45 -13.51
N ARG A 553 -58.85 13.71 -14.32
CA ARG A 553 -58.24 12.44 -13.91
C ARG A 553 -57.03 12.11 -14.77
N ALA A 554 -56.04 11.45 -14.18
CA ALA A 554 -54.99 10.79 -14.92
C ALA A 554 -54.92 9.31 -14.55
N ILE A 555 -54.99 8.44 -15.56
CA ILE A 555 -54.97 7.00 -15.38
C ILE A 555 -53.73 6.43 -16.05
N VAL A 556 -52.95 5.69 -15.27
CA VAL A 556 -51.81 4.93 -15.78
C VAL A 556 -52.22 3.49 -15.92
N THR A 557 -51.79 2.85 -17.01
CA THR A 557 -51.92 1.40 -17.19
C THR A 557 -50.58 0.83 -17.61
N THR A 558 -50.17 -0.25 -16.95
CA THR A 558 -48.92 -0.96 -17.22
C THR A 558 -49.18 -2.44 -17.44
N LEU A 559 -48.51 -3.01 -18.45
CA LEU A 559 -48.48 -4.44 -18.74
C LEU A 559 -47.11 -5.00 -18.40
N VAL A 560 -47.01 -5.82 -17.37
CA VAL A 560 -45.74 -6.37 -16.89
C VAL A 560 -45.89 -7.88 -16.74
N GLY A 561 -44.98 -8.64 -17.34
CA GLY A 561 -44.76 -10.03 -16.99
C GLY A 561 -43.81 -10.09 -15.80
N ASP A 562 -44.27 -10.60 -14.69
CA ASP A 562 -43.49 -10.89 -13.50
C ASP A 562 -42.93 -12.33 -13.57
N GLY A 563 -41.69 -12.53 -13.14
CA GLY A 563 -41.11 -13.85 -12.97
C GLY A 563 -41.40 -14.43 -11.60
N GLN A 564 -41.25 -13.66 -10.53
CA GLN A 564 -41.12 -14.17 -9.18
C GLN A 564 -42.00 -13.37 -8.23
N PRO A 565 -42.54 -13.97 -7.15
CA PRO A 565 -43.29 -13.19 -6.15
C PRO A 565 -42.32 -12.41 -5.25
N ALA A 566 -41.49 -11.55 -5.85
CA ALA A 566 -40.57 -10.66 -5.18
C ALA A 566 -41.13 -9.25 -5.15
N GLY A 567 -40.44 -8.34 -4.48
CA GLY A 567 -40.97 -7.01 -4.27
C GLY A 567 -40.66 -6.10 -5.45
N ASP A 568 -41.65 -5.38 -5.96
CA ASP A 568 -41.47 -4.40 -7.02
C ASP A 568 -42.33 -3.14 -6.78
N SER A 569 -42.18 -2.12 -7.63
CA SER A 569 -43.00 -0.92 -7.57
C SER A 569 -43.19 -0.23 -8.91
N LEU A 570 -44.31 0.47 -9.05
CA LEU A 570 -44.53 1.48 -10.07
C LEU A 570 -44.27 2.86 -9.48
N VAL A 571 -43.51 3.69 -10.17
CA VAL A 571 -43.32 5.10 -9.84
C VAL A 571 -43.85 5.94 -11.00
N VAL A 572 -44.80 6.82 -10.70
CA VAL A 572 -45.31 7.81 -11.65
C VAL A 572 -44.80 9.16 -11.20
N GLN A 573 -43.99 9.82 -12.05
CA GLN A 573 -43.21 11.00 -11.67
C GLN A 573 -42.33 10.68 -10.45
N THR A 574 -42.69 11.18 -9.27
CA THR A 574 -41.99 10.93 -8.00
C THR A 574 -42.84 10.16 -7.00
N THR A 575 -44.04 9.73 -7.39
CA THR A 575 -45.01 9.07 -6.51
C THR A 575 -44.98 7.58 -6.74
N THR A 576 -44.75 6.80 -5.67
CA THR A 576 -44.74 5.35 -5.71
C THR A 576 -46.15 4.77 -5.53
N PHE A 577 -46.50 3.82 -6.38
CA PHE A 577 -47.74 3.06 -6.42
C PHE A 577 -47.45 1.58 -6.16
N GLY A 578 -48.27 0.94 -5.32
CA GLY A 578 -48.02 -0.41 -4.83
C GLY A 578 -47.12 -0.43 -3.59
N GLY A 579 -47.36 -1.37 -2.67
CA GLY A 579 -46.59 -1.52 -1.44
C GLY A 579 -46.16 -2.97 -1.25
N GLY A 580 -44.86 -3.21 -1.28
CA GLY A 580 -44.26 -4.53 -1.08
C GLY A 580 -44.09 -5.34 -2.35
N ASP A 581 -45.10 -5.37 -3.22
CA ASP A 581 -45.15 -6.05 -4.52
C ASP A 581 -46.31 -5.42 -5.32
N ALA A 582 -45.97 -4.68 -6.37
CA ALA A 582 -46.87 -3.99 -7.27
C ALA A 582 -47.37 -4.86 -8.43
N TYR A 583 -46.67 -5.93 -8.82
CA TYR A 583 -47.08 -6.84 -9.88
C TYR A 583 -47.13 -8.29 -9.39
N PRO A 584 -48.04 -8.63 -8.44
CA PRO A 584 -48.06 -9.92 -7.75
C PRO A 584 -48.58 -11.11 -8.59
N GLY A 585 -48.95 -10.88 -9.85
CA GLY A 585 -49.68 -11.82 -10.68
C GLY A 585 -51.16 -12.01 -10.30
N ALA A 586 -52.04 -12.15 -11.29
CA ALA A 586 -53.44 -12.55 -11.07
C ALA A 586 -53.59 -14.08 -11.07
N GLN A 587 -54.22 -14.63 -10.01
CA GLN A 587 -54.64 -16.05 -9.90
C GLN A 587 -53.59 -17.11 -10.31
N GLY A 588 -52.35 -16.95 -9.87
CA GLY A 588 -51.29 -17.95 -10.07
C GLY A 588 -50.64 -17.90 -11.46
N THR A 589 -50.81 -16.80 -12.19
CA THR A 589 -50.08 -16.49 -13.44
C THR A 589 -49.50 -15.09 -13.32
N MET A 590 -48.22 -14.94 -13.65
CA MET A 590 -47.40 -13.77 -13.33
C MET A 590 -47.47 -12.70 -14.44
N TRP A 591 -48.65 -12.45 -15.01
CA TRP A 591 -48.85 -11.38 -16.00
C TRP A 591 -49.86 -10.37 -15.49
N ASP A 592 -49.43 -9.12 -15.36
CA ASP A 592 -50.16 -8.08 -14.68
C ASP A 592 -50.60 -6.99 -15.66
N ASN A 593 -51.92 -6.78 -15.72
CA ASN A 593 -52.52 -5.58 -16.30
C ASN A 593 -52.96 -4.67 -15.16
N ARG A 594 -52.06 -3.78 -14.76
CA ARG A 594 -52.24 -2.90 -13.61
C ARG A 594 -52.77 -1.55 -14.06
N ILE A 595 -53.75 -1.01 -13.32
CA ILE A 595 -54.41 0.27 -13.61
C ILE A 595 -54.41 1.10 -12.32
N ASP A 596 -53.76 2.26 -12.34
CA ASP A 596 -53.67 3.18 -11.19
C ASP A 596 -54.22 4.56 -11.52
N ASP A 597 -54.83 5.18 -10.51
CA ASP A 597 -55.23 6.58 -10.56
C ASP A 597 -54.06 7.47 -10.14
N ALA A 598 -53.37 8.03 -11.13
CA ALA A 598 -52.18 8.84 -10.96
C ALA A 598 -52.47 10.35 -10.88
N THR A 599 -53.74 10.74 -10.71
CA THR A 599 -54.17 12.15 -10.71
C THR A 599 -53.37 13.00 -9.71
N ALA A 600 -53.11 12.48 -8.51
CA ALA A 600 -52.36 13.20 -7.48
C ALA A 600 -50.85 13.31 -7.77
N ALA A 601 -50.31 12.46 -8.64
CA ALA A 601 -48.90 12.44 -9.00
C ALA A 601 -48.56 13.45 -10.11
N ILE A 602 -49.57 14.02 -10.78
CA ILE A 602 -49.40 14.85 -11.97
C ILE A 602 -49.79 16.29 -11.66
N SER A 603 -48.84 17.20 -11.88
CA SER A 603 -49.05 18.64 -11.67
C SER A 603 -49.57 19.32 -12.93
N ALA A 604 -50.35 20.38 -12.75
CA ALA A 604 -50.68 21.28 -13.84
C ALA A 604 -49.41 21.90 -14.45
N GLY A 605 -49.41 22.10 -15.77
CA GLY A 605 -48.26 22.52 -16.56
C GLY A 605 -47.33 21.39 -16.99
N ALA A 606 -47.50 20.16 -16.50
CA ALA A 606 -46.68 19.04 -16.93
C ALA A 606 -46.84 18.78 -18.44
N THR A 607 -45.72 18.65 -19.15
CA THR A 607 -45.67 18.36 -20.60
C THR A 607 -45.26 16.93 -20.92
N SER A 608 -44.86 16.19 -19.89
CA SER A 608 -44.51 14.79 -19.94
C SER A 608 -44.80 14.10 -18.61
N VAL A 609 -44.93 12.78 -18.65
CA VAL A 609 -45.01 11.91 -17.47
C VAL A 609 -44.00 10.78 -17.63
N THR A 610 -43.12 10.65 -16.64
CA THR A 610 -42.23 9.50 -16.51
C THR A 610 -42.94 8.40 -15.73
N LEU A 611 -42.93 7.20 -16.31
CA LEU A 611 -43.29 5.96 -15.65
C LEU A 611 -41.99 5.19 -15.40
N GLN A 612 -41.83 4.66 -14.21
CA GLN A 612 -40.67 3.84 -13.84
C GLN A 612 -41.16 2.60 -13.10
N VAL A 613 -40.62 1.44 -13.47
CA VAL A 613 -40.85 0.18 -12.77
C VAL A 613 -39.55 -0.23 -12.11
N ASN A 614 -39.60 -0.49 -10.80
CA ASN A 614 -38.46 -0.96 -10.02
C ASN A 614 -38.67 -2.41 -9.64
N GLY A 615 -37.70 -3.28 -9.93
CA GLY A 615 -37.80 -4.70 -9.63
C GLY A 615 -37.32 -5.10 -8.23
N PHE A 616 -36.55 -4.29 -7.48
CA PHE A 616 -35.95 -4.66 -6.17
C PHE A 616 -35.41 -6.11 -6.03
N GLY A 617 -34.81 -6.67 -7.08
CA GLY A 617 -34.31 -8.05 -7.11
C GLY A 617 -35.21 -9.05 -7.84
N ASP A 618 -36.40 -8.59 -8.25
CA ASP A 618 -37.33 -9.26 -9.15
C ASP A 618 -36.92 -9.11 -10.62
N CYS A 619 -37.46 -10.02 -11.42
CA CYS A 619 -37.18 -10.24 -12.82
C CYS A 619 -38.45 -9.93 -13.62
N LEU A 620 -38.52 -8.71 -14.16
CA LEU A 620 -39.71 -8.22 -14.83
C LEU A 620 -39.49 -8.08 -16.34
N ALA A 621 -40.56 -8.33 -17.11
CA ALA A 621 -40.68 -8.09 -18.53
C ALA A 621 -41.76 -7.01 -18.75
N TRP A 622 -41.35 -5.75 -18.80
CA TRP A 622 -42.27 -4.65 -19.03
C TRP A 622 -42.59 -4.56 -20.53
N THR A 623 -43.89 -4.66 -20.86
CA THR A 623 -44.39 -4.67 -22.25
C THR A 623 -45.04 -3.37 -22.68
N MET A 624 -45.76 -2.70 -21.79
CA MET A 624 -46.48 -1.46 -22.13
C MET A 624 -46.64 -0.57 -20.90
N GLY A 625 -46.45 0.73 -21.10
CA GLY A 625 -46.84 1.79 -20.16
C GLY A 625 -47.69 2.83 -20.89
N SER A 626 -48.79 3.25 -20.27
CA SER A 626 -49.68 4.23 -20.89
C SER A 626 -50.22 5.21 -19.87
N ILE A 627 -50.65 6.37 -20.39
CA ILE A 627 -51.34 7.40 -19.61
C ILE A 627 -52.54 7.93 -20.38
N VAL A 628 -53.67 8.04 -19.69
CA VAL A 628 -54.86 8.76 -20.14
C VAL A 628 -55.06 9.97 -19.23
N ILE A 629 -55.11 11.17 -19.80
CA ILE A 629 -55.39 12.41 -19.07
C ILE A 629 -56.74 12.93 -19.52
N GLU A 630 -57.72 12.90 -18.63
CA GLU A 630 -59.08 13.34 -18.88
C GLU A 630 -59.25 14.85 -18.68
N GLY A 631 -59.92 15.52 -19.61
CA GLY A 631 -60.28 16.93 -19.49
C GLY A 631 -59.16 17.92 -19.87
N VAL A 632 -58.38 17.62 -20.91
CA VAL A 632 -57.43 18.58 -21.50
C VAL A 632 -58.17 19.55 -22.45
N ASN A 633 -57.84 20.85 -22.45
CA ASN A 633 -58.34 21.79 -23.46
C ASN A 633 -57.37 21.78 -24.66
N GLU A 634 -57.87 21.88 -25.90
CA GLU A 634 -57.03 22.12 -27.08
C GLU A 634 -56.47 23.56 -27.06
N GLY A 635 -55.54 23.84 -26.14
CA GLY A 635 -54.80 25.08 -26.08
C GLY A 635 -53.67 25.09 -27.10
N ALA A 636 -53.94 25.52 -28.33
CA ALA A 636 -52.95 25.94 -29.33
C ALA A 636 -51.74 25.00 -29.57
N VAL A 637 -51.94 23.68 -29.62
CA VAL A 637 -51.00 22.80 -30.32
C VAL A 637 -51.29 23.00 -31.82
N PRO A 638 -50.31 23.39 -32.66
CA PRO A 638 -50.49 23.35 -34.11
C PRO A 638 -50.95 21.94 -34.49
N ALA A 639 -51.82 21.80 -35.49
CA ALA A 639 -52.28 20.51 -35.99
C ALA A 639 -51.09 19.65 -36.50
N VAL A 640 -50.35 19.03 -35.60
CA VAL A 640 -49.25 18.09 -35.84
C VAL A 640 -49.38 16.97 -34.81
N ALA A 641 -50.42 16.17 -35.02
CA ALA A 641 -50.48 14.74 -34.69
C ALA A 641 -51.85 14.23 -35.17
N ARG A 642 -52.12 14.40 -36.47
CA ARG A 642 -53.00 13.43 -37.12
C ARG A 642 -52.20 12.14 -37.13
N LEU A 643 -52.74 11.08 -36.53
CA LEU A 643 -52.29 9.71 -36.78
C LEU A 643 -51.94 9.60 -38.27
N ALA A 644 -50.65 9.44 -38.59
CA ALA A 644 -50.32 8.78 -39.83
C ALA A 644 -50.68 7.31 -39.57
N PRO A 645 -51.70 6.73 -40.21
CA PRO A 645 -51.70 5.29 -40.37
C PRO A 645 -50.48 5.01 -41.26
N ARG A 646 -49.33 4.66 -40.68
CA ARG A 646 -48.37 3.88 -41.46
C ARG A 646 -48.98 2.49 -41.57
N SER A 647 -49.82 2.34 -42.60
CA SER A 647 -50.12 1.02 -43.13
C SER A 647 -48.80 0.39 -43.54
N VAL A 648 -48.42 -0.67 -42.84
CA VAL A 648 -47.57 -1.72 -43.40
C VAL A 648 -48.20 -2.10 -44.75
N PHE A 649 -47.38 -2.20 -45.80
CA PHE A 649 -47.73 -2.32 -47.24
C PHE A 649 -47.88 -1.00 -48.02
N ASP A 650 -46.75 -0.34 -48.28
CA ASP A 650 -46.48 0.23 -49.62
C ASP A 650 -44.96 0.19 -49.88
N VAL A 651 -44.39 -1.02 -49.95
CA VAL A 651 -43.14 -1.22 -50.70
C VAL A 651 -43.52 -1.16 -52.17
N ALA A 652 -43.49 0.04 -52.76
CA ALA A 652 -43.48 0.18 -54.20
C ALA A 652 -42.21 -0.52 -54.72
N PRO A 653 -42.32 -1.49 -55.65
CA PRO A 653 -41.12 -2.09 -56.24
C PRO A 653 -40.35 -0.99 -56.97
N ALA A 654 -39.06 -0.89 -56.67
CA ALA A 654 -38.13 0.02 -57.32
C ALA A 654 -38.31 -0.05 -58.85
N ALA A 655 -38.71 1.07 -59.45
CA ALA A 655 -38.70 1.21 -60.90
C ALA A 655 -37.25 1.10 -61.39
N PRO A 656 -36.95 0.29 -62.43
CA PRO A 656 -35.59 0.17 -62.94
C PRO A 656 -35.17 1.51 -63.57
N ARG A 657 -34.17 2.17 -62.96
CA ARG A 657 -33.55 3.37 -63.52
C ARG A 657 -32.84 3.01 -64.83
N ALA A 658 -33.23 3.69 -65.90
CA ALA A 658 -32.57 3.62 -67.20
C ALA A 658 -31.14 4.19 -67.13
N PRO A 659 -30.18 3.68 -67.93
CA PRO A 659 -28.80 4.15 -67.90
C PRO A 659 -28.71 5.57 -68.49
N SER A 660 -28.24 6.53 -67.68
CA SER A 660 -27.90 7.86 -68.15
C SER A 660 -26.67 7.79 -69.06
N ARG A 661 -26.88 8.16 -70.33
CA ARG A 661 -25.80 8.37 -71.30
C ARG A 661 -24.89 9.51 -70.84
N SER A 662 -23.60 9.22 -70.84
CA SER A 662 -22.49 10.17 -70.88
C SER A 662 -22.75 11.26 -71.93
N ALA A 663 -22.74 12.52 -71.48
CA ALA A 663 -22.65 13.69 -72.34
C ALA A 663 -21.26 14.31 -72.17
N THR A 664 -20.60 14.39 -73.31
CA THR A 664 -19.25 14.84 -73.59
C THR A 664 -18.94 16.26 -73.12
N HIS A 665 -17.73 16.36 -72.58
CA HIS A 665 -16.85 17.50 -72.41
C HIS A 665 -16.64 18.31 -73.71
N GLU A 666 -16.58 19.66 -73.61
CA GLU A 666 -15.81 20.62 -74.45
C GLU A 666 -16.11 22.11 -74.00
N PRO A 667 -15.26 23.11 -74.32
CA PRO A 667 -14.65 23.99 -73.30
C PRO A 667 -14.73 25.51 -73.56
N GLY A 668 -14.24 26.31 -72.59
CA GLY A 668 -13.70 27.67 -72.76
C GLY A 668 -14.74 28.82 -72.75
N THR A 669 -14.61 29.90 -71.98
CA THR A 669 -13.55 30.94 -71.95
C THR A 669 -14.05 32.10 -71.01
N PRO A 670 -13.45 33.31 -70.90
CA PRO A 670 -12.54 33.68 -69.80
C PRO A 670 -12.95 34.95 -69.02
N GLY A 671 -12.38 35.10 -67.82
CA GLY A 671 -11.94 36.38 -67.20
C GLY A 671 -12.95 37.53 -66.97
N PHE A 672 -12.93 38.12 -65.77
CA PHE A 672 -12.26 39.41 -65.55
C PHE A 672 -12.21 39.76 -64.06
N ARG A 673 -11.08 40.34 -63.68
CA ARG A 673 -10.67 40.84 -62.37
C ARG A 673 -11.63 41.88 -61.78
N ARG A 674 -11.80 41.87 -60.45
CA ARG A 674 -11.19 42.84 -59.55
C ARG A 674 -10.92 42.21 -58.20
#